data_AF-A0A7C4R6B7-F1
#
_entry.id   AF-A0A7C4R6B7-F1
#
_cell.length_a   1.000
_cell.length_b   1.000
_cell.length_c   1.000
_cell.angle_alpha   90.00
_cell.angle_beta   90.00
_cell.angle_gamma   90.00
#
_symmetry.space_group_name_H-M   'P 1'
#
loop_
_entity.id
_entity.type
_entity.pdbx_description
1 polymer ?
#
loop_
_entity_poly.entity_id
_entity_poly.type
_entity_poly.pdbx_seq_one_letter_code
_entity_poly.pdbx_strand_id
1 'polypeptide(L)'
;IEPPIVKLRDGSVVRVSYENIEIVKRETEKILFLGDILISFGDFLYNNKELLPAGYTEEFWSEELREIILKRFNGNIEEAALKAGLPPFSLKVFLDDPFNNKPSIREAIILSRALNVPLHPTYLFFWSNISVEQLKRIREWLLASDINCEGDLVTSINGILNPEVKEILEEICIPHKIVNERIVIEGANAHAFAFSLGAHDPKHKISEDLSVLENLMALSGIIIRDKAPTFIGARVGRPEKAKEREMKPPVHILFPVGLSGGAQRDLMKAYNRGTIKVDLVSRICPKCQKLTFKRICPECGSETSLRLVCPKCGRSLPINICPICNVEAKSFCPQIISIKDLIDEVCQKVSFRPEQVKGVKGLTNKHRIPEYIGKGVLRAKYNLYVYKDGTIRFDATNAPLTHFKPSEISASVEKLRELGYTCDYLGNPLSDPEQICELKVQDIIISWKCAEYLVAVANFVDELLEKIYDLPPYYNVNKPQDLIGKIVIGIAPHTCAGILGRIIGFTKLNVCFAHPFWHSAKRRDCDGDEDSIVLALDALLNFSREYLPDQIGGIMASPLFIIRAVLPEEVLRQAHEFDVAGRYPLEFYNETFKGTPAREVTNLIEIVKHRLNSELRLQGFGFTVPTSNIEGGNRESVYKTLKRMTDKLNAQLNLAEKIKAVDVRVVAEIVLNTHFLRDISGNLRAFATQSFRCKRCNKRFRRIPLKGVCIECGGELTLTVHRGAIEKYLEDAWRLVKKYNMSEYYVQRLTLIEEEINSLFEVGKGARQYSLSDFLK
;
A
#
# COMPACT_ATOMS: atom_id res chain seq x y z
N ILE A 1 -9.82 7.28 -18.01
CA ILE A 1 -9.13 8.29 -17.18
C ILE A 1 -8.14 9.08 -18.00
N GLU A 2 -7.98 10.36 -17.69
CA GLU A 2 -7.00 11.23 -18.29
C GLU A 2 -5.59 11.01 -17.68
N PRO A 3 -4.57 10.82 -18.54
CA PRO A 3 -3.20 10.68 -18.09
C PRO A 3 -2.58 12.04 -17.73
N PRO A 4 -1.38 12.05 -17.12
CA PRO A 4 -0.66 13.29 -16.86
C PRO A 4 -0.43 14.13 -18.13
N ILE A 5 -0.32 15.45 -17.95
CA ILE A 5 0.08 16.40 -19.00
C ILE A 5 1.36 17.09 -18.54
N VAL A 6 2.39 17.04 -19.37
CA VAL A 6 3.74 17.48 -19.01
C VAL A 6 4.29 18.49 -20.01
N LYS A 7 5.11 19.41 -19.51
CA LYS A 7 6.00 20.28 -20.27
C LYS A 7 7.37 19.61 -20.37
N LEU A 8 7.85 19.47 -21.60
CA LEU A 8 9.18 18.98 -21.91
C LEU A 8 10.20 20.14 -21.95
N ARG A 9 11.49 19.82 -21.86
CA ARG A 9 12.60 20.80 -21.87
C ARG A 9 12.71 21.65 -23.14
N ASP A 10 12.18 21.16 -24.27
CA ASP A 10 12.07 21.92 -25.51
C ASP A 10 10.89 22.92 -25.49
N GLY A 11 10.13 22.97 -24.38
CA GLY A 11 8.95 23.79 -24.17
C GLY A 11 7.65 23.18 -24.70
N SER A 12 7.71 22.03 -25.37
CA SER A 12 6.52 21.31 -25.87
C SER A 12 5.66 20.81 -24.70
N VAL A 13 4.35 20.85 -24.88
CA VAL A 13 3.37 20.28 -23.93
C VAL A 13 2.79 19.02 -24.56
N VAL A 14 2.88 17.90 -23.83
CA VAL A 14 2.40 16.60 -24.31
C VAL A 14 1.52 15.93 -23.27
N ARG A 15 0.47 15.27 -23.75
CA ARG A 15 -0.30 14.31 -22.96
C ARG A 15 0.46 12.99 -22.92
N VAL A 16 0.67 12.44 -21.72
CA VAL A 16 1.47 11.23 -21.55
C VAL A 16 0.70 10.02 -22.08
N SER A 17 1.38 9.18 -22.87
CA SER A 17 0.87 7.92 -23.39
C SER A 17 1.95 6.83 -23.29
N TYR A 18 1.58 5.58 -23.51
CA TYR A 18 2.55 4.48 -23.56
C TYR A 18 3.58 4.65 -24.69
N GLU A 19 3.21 5.32 -25.77
CA GLU A 19 4.08 5.55 -26.95
C GLU A 19 5.18 6.58 -26.68
N ASN A 20 4.88 7.62 -25.89
CA ASN A 20 5.82 8.71 -25.63
C ASN A 20 6.51 8.63 -24.24
N ILE A 21 6.23 7.57 -23.47
CA ILE A 21 6.64 7.47 -22.05
C ILE A 21 8.16 7.57 -21.85
N GLU A 22 8.96 7.05 -22.78
CA GLU A 22 10.43 7.08 -22.67
C GLU A 22 10.98 8.49 -22.84
N ILE A 23 10.43 9.23 -23.79
CA ILE A 23 10.79 10.63 -24.06
C ILE A 23 10.36 11.48 -22.85
N VAL A 24 9.11 11.32 -22.42
CA VAL A 24 8.56 12.00 -21.24
C VAL A 24 9.46 11.78 -20.02
N LYS A 25 9.87 10.54 -19.71
CA LYS A 25 10.72 10.25 -18.56
C LYS A 25 12.06 11.00 -18.56
N ARG A 26 12.64 11.25 -19.74
CA ARG A 26 13.95 11.92 -19.89
C ARG A 26 13.81 13.44 -19.94
N GLU A 27 12.81 13.93 -20.65
CA GLU A 27 12.68 15.33 -21.02
C GLU A 27 11.65 16.11 -20.20
N THR A 28 10.95 15.49 -19.24
CA THR A 28 9.99 16.22 -18.39
C THR A 28 10.68 17.30 -17.55
N GLU A 29 10.33 18.55 -17.84
CA GLU A 29 10.67 19.74 -17.08
C GLU A 29 9.63 20.00 -15.99
N LYS A 30 8.34 20.04 -16.34
CA LYS A 30 7.24 20.35 -15.42
C LYS A 30 6.03 19.45 -15.68
N ILE A 31 5.36 19.01 -14.63
CA ILE A 31 4.10 18.27 -14.67
C ILE A 31 2.99 19.29 -14.41
N LEU A 32 2.21 19.59 -15.46
CA LEU A 32 1.15 20.60 -15.42
C LEU A 32 -0.11 20.02 -14.79
N PHE A 33 -0.44 18.77 -15.16
CA PHE A 33 -1.56 18.01 -14.63
C PHE A 33 -1.09 16.59 -14.28
N LEU A 34 -1.46 16.11 -13.08
CA LEU A 34 -1.04 14.79 -12.58
C LEU A 34 -1.85 13.63 -13.18
N GLY A 35 -2.99 13.91 -13.82
CA GLY A 35 -3.96 12.89 -14.24
C GLY A 35 -5.10 12.75 -13.23
N ASP A 36 -6.09 11.95 -13.61
CA ASP A 36 -7.27 11.71 -12.76
C ASP A 36 -6.95 10.80 -11.57
N ILE A 37 -7.71 11.01 -10.50
CA ILE A 37 -7.84 10.07 -9.39
C ILE A 37 -9.30 9.64 -9.27
N LEU A 38 -9.55 8.34 -9.36
CA LEU A 38 -10.89 7.79 -9.19
C LEU A 38 -11.23 7.71 -7.70
N ILE A 39 -12.35 8.30 -7.32
CA ILE A 39 -12.88 8.25 -5.94
C ILE A 39 -14.29 7.70 -6.01
N SER A 40 -14.54 6.66 -5.21
CA SER A 40 -15.84 6.00 -5.17
C SER A 40 -16.89 6.87 -4.48
N PHE A 41 -18.16 6.74 -4.88
CA PHE A 41 -19.26 7.34 -4.12
C PHE A 41 -19.30 6.81 -2.68
N GLY A 42 -18.99 5.52 -2.49
CA GLY A 42 -18.92 4.90 -1.16
C GLY A 42 -17.96 5.61 -0.20
N ASP A 43 -16.83 6.13 -0.69
CA ASP A 43 -15.88 6.90 0.12
C ASP A 43 -16.47 8.23 0.62
N PHE A 44 -17.24 8.94 -0.22
CA PHE A 44 -17.96 10.14 0.20
C PHE A 44 -19.01 9.82 1.26
N LEU A 45 -19.75 8.73 1.07
CA LEU A 45 -20.80 8.29 1.99
C LEU A 45 -20.24 7.89 3.36
N TYR A 46 -19.15 7.11 3.38
CA TYR A 46 -18.49 6.66 4.61
C TYR A 46 -17.93 7.81 5.42
N ASN A 47 -17.24 8.74 4.75
CA ASN A 47 -16.66 9.92 5.38
C ASN A 47 -17.69 11.03 5.65
N ASN A 48 -18.95 10.83 5.23
CA ASN A 48 -20.03 11.82 5.32
C ASN A 48 -19.61 13.19 4.77
N LYS A 49 -19.01 13.18 3.59
CA LYS A 49 -18.57 14.39 2.89
C LYS A 49 -19.68 14.87 1.95
N GLU A 50 -19.74 16.19 1.77
CA GLU A 50 -20.50 16.80 0.69
C GLU A 50 -19.89 16.38 -0.65
N LEU A 51 -20.76 16.14 -1.63
CA LEU A 51 -20.31 15.83 -2.98
C LEU A 51 -19.61 17.07 -3.56
N LEU A 52 -18.45 16.86 -4.17
CA LEU A 52 -17.75 17.90 -4.90
C LEU A 52 -18.21 17.89 -6.36
N PRO A 53 -18.25 19.04 -7.06
CA PRO A 53 -18.61 19.09 -8.47
C PRO A 53 -17.79 18.08 -9.28
N ALA A 54 -18.50 17.20 -10.00
CA ALA A 54 -17.87 16.17 -10.81
C ALA A 54 -17.18 16.79 -12.04
N GLY A 55 -16.01 16.25 -12.38
CA GLY A 55 -15.39 16.50 -13.70
C GLY A 55 -16.27 15.98 -14.82
N TYR A 56 -16.20 16.64 -15.98
CA TYR A 56 -16.93 16.19 -17.16
C TYR A 56 -16.14 15.05 -17.83
N THR A 57 -16.58 13.82 -17.59
CA THR A 57 -15.94 12.57 -18.03
C THR A 57 -16.75 11.84 -19.09
N GLU A 58 -16.16 10.83 -19.73
CA GLU A 58 -16.82 10.06 -20.79
C GLU A 58 -18.10 9.37 -20.30
N GLU A 59 -18.10 8.84 -19.07
CA GLU A 59 -19.30 8.24 -18.49
C GLU A 59 -20.42 9.27 -18.27
N PHE A 60 -20.09 10.48 -17.81
CA PHE A 60 -21.08 11.54 -17.61
C PHE A 60 -21.63 12.03 -18.96
N TRP A 61 -20.78 12.23 -19.97
CA TRP A 61 -21.21 12.58 -21.32
C TRP A 61 -22.14 11.51 -21.92
N SER A 62 -21.84 10.23 -21.69
CA SER A 62 -22.68 9.13 -22.17
C SER A 62 -24.08 9.14 -21.55
N GLU A 63 -24.20 9.46 -20.25
CA GLU A 63 -25.49 9.57 -19.56
C GLU A 63 -26.29 10.80 -20.01
N GLU A 64 -25.65 11.94 -20.25
CA GLU A 64 -26.32 13.10 -20.87
C GLU A 64 -26.85 12.77 -22.28
N LEU A 65 -26.06 12.05 -23.08
CA LEU A 65 -26.49 11.61 -24.39
C LEU A 65 -27.68 10.63 -24.33
N ARG A 66 -27.66 9.66 -23.40
CA ARG A 66 -28.81 8.76 -23.16
C ARG A 66 -30.07 9.54 -22.80
N GLU A 67 -29.94 10.51 -21.91
CA GLU A 67 -31.07 11.32 -21.45
C GLU A 67 -31.68 12.15 -22.59
N ILE A 68 -30.84 12.73 -23.45
CA ILE A 68 -31.30 13.46 -24.64
C ILE A 68 -32.04 12.53 -25.60
N ILE A 69 -31.51 11.33 -25.84
CA ILE A 69 -32.15 10.32 -26.72
C ILE A 69 -33.50 9.89 -26.14
N LEU A 70 -33.55 9.67 -24.82
CA LEU A 70 -34.78 9.30 -24.11
C LEU A 70 -35.85 10.40 -24.20
N LYS A 71 -35.49 11.66 -23.90
CA LYS A 71 -36.44 12.78 -23.89
C LYS A 71 -36.89 13.25 -25.27
N ARG A 72 -36.01 13.25 -26.27
CA ARG A 72 -36.30 13.82 -27.60
C ARG A 72 -36.74 12.80 -28.64
N PHE A 73 -36.36 11.54 -28.47
CA PHE A 73 -36.58 10.47 -29.45
C PHE A 73 -37.25 9.23 -28.83
N ASN A 74 -37.81 9.34 -27.62
CA ASN A 74 -38.44 8.24 -26.87
C ASN A 74 -37.54 7.00 -26.73
N GLY A 75 -36.21 7.20 -26.67
CA GLY A 75 -35.23 6.11 -26.58
C GLY A 75 -34.84 5.48 -27.92
N ASN A 76 -35.33 5.97 -29.05
CA ASN A 76 -35.00 5.43 -30.37
C ASN A 76 -33.62 5.92 -30.85
N ILE A 77 -32.62 5.04 -30.74
CA ILE A 77 -31.23 5.29 -31.14
C ILE A 77 -31.12 5.51 -32.66
N GLU A 78 -31.92 4.81 -33.46
CA GLU A 78 -31.86 4.90 -34.92
C GLU A 78 -32.30 6.27 -35.42
N GLU A 79 -33.38 6.81 -34.84
CA GLU A 79 -33.89 8.14 -35.18
C GLU A 79 -32.91 9.25 -34.75
N ALA A 80 -32.32 9.12 -33.56
CA ALA A 80 -31.29 10.04 -33.09
C ALA A 80 -30.05 10.03 -33.99
N ALA A 81 -29.61 8.84 -34.43
CA ALA A 81 -28.49 8.68 -35.34
C ALA A 81 -28.77 9.27 -36.73
N LEU A 82 -29.97 9.06 -37.27
CA LEU A 82 -30.41 9.67 -38.53
C LEU A 82 -30.39 11.20 -38.47
N LYS A 83 -30.89 11.80 -37.37
CA LYS A 83 -30.86 13.25 -37.19
C LYS A 83 -29.43 13.79 -37.08
N ALA A 84 -28.54 13.04 -36.45
CA ALA A 84 -27.12 13.40 -36.36
C ALA A 84 -26.34 13.12 -37.65
N GLY A 85 -26.91 12.38 -38.62
CA GLY A 85 -26.19 11.97 -39.83
C GLY A 85 -25.08 10.96 -39.56
N LEU A 86 -25.25 10.10 -38.54
CA LEU A 86 -24.29 9.08 -38.14
C LEU A 86 -24.88 7.67 -38.26
N PRO A 87 -24.05 6.63 -38.42
CA PRO A 87 -24.52 5.25 -38.35
C PRO A 87 -25.10 4.92 -36.96
N PRO A 88 -26.26 4.26 -36.86
CA PRO A 88 -26.85 3.85 -35.58
C PRO A 88 -25.91 3.00 -34.72
N PHE A 89 -25.09 2.18 -35.37
CA PHE A 89 -24.07 1.36 -34.71
C PHE A 89 -23.07 2.21 -33.93
N SER A 90 -22.56 3.29 -34.52
CA SER A 90 -21.58 4.18 -33.86
C SER A 90 -22.18 4.80 -32.59
N LEU A 91 -23.43 5.30 -32.68
CA LEU A 91 -24.11 5.91 -31.54
C LEU A 91 -24.33 4.91 -30.40
N LYS A 92 -24.72 3.67 -30.73
CA LYS A 92 -24.88 2.61 -29.74
C LYS A 92 -23.56 2.25 -29.04
N VAL A 93 -22.48 2.14 -29.81
CA VAL A 93 -21.15 1.82 -29.27
C VAL A 93 -20.63 2.93 -28.35
N PHE A 94 -20.85 4.20 -28.68
CA PHE A 94 -20.48 5.34 -27.82
C PHE A 94 -21.23 5.33 -26.48
N LEU A 95 -22.44 4.78 -26.45
CA LEU A 95 -23.19 4.60 -25.22
C LEU A 95 -22.66 3.39 -24.43
N ASP A 96 -22.59 2.22 -25.06
CA ASP A 96 -22.31 0.95 -24.37
C ASP A 96 -20.85 0.85 -23.87
N ASP A 97 -19.88 1.46 -24.58
CA ASP A 97 -18.47 1.50 -24.18
C ASP A 97 -17.84 2.87 -24.48
N PRO A 98 -18.12 3.89 -23.63
CA PRO A 98 -17.69 5.27 -23.85
C PRO A 98 -16.17 5.47 -23.66
N PHE A 99 -15.48 4.50 -23.08
CA PHE A 99 -14.05 4.62 -22.77
C PHE A 99 -13.16 4.21 -23.94
N ASN A 100 -13.48 3.10 -24.61
CA ASN A 100 -12.67 2.61 -25.74
C ASN A 100 -13.14 3.19 -27.09
N ASN A 101 -14.41 3.56 -27.20
CA ASN A 101 -14.99 4.04 -28.45
C ASN A 101 -15.37 5.51 -28.33
N LYS A 102 -14.42 6.38 -28.66
CA LYS A 102 -14.59 7.83 -28.58
C LYS A 102 -14.95 8.39 -29.96
N PRO A 103 -15.93 9.29 -30.07
CA PRO A 103 -16.23 9.95 -31.34
C PRO A 103 -15.03 10.76 -31.80
N SER A 104 -14.76 10.76 -33.11
CA SER A 104 -13.83 11.71 -33.72
C SER A 104 -14.30 13.14 -33.47
N ILE A 105 -13.40 14.12 -33.56
CA ILE A 105 -13.76 15.52 -33.30
C ILE A 105 -14.91 16.00 -34.21
N ARG A 106 -14.94 15.55 -35.48
CA ARG A 106 -16.01 15.86 -36.42
C ARG A 106 -17.34 15.30 -35.92
N GLU A 107 -17.37 14.03 -35.54
CA GLU A 107 -18.57 13.37 -35.02
C GLU A 107 -19.04 14.02 -33.72
N ALA A 108 -18.12 14.39 -32.82
CA ALA A 108 -18.44 15.07 -31.56
C ALA A 108 -19.12 16.42 -31.81
N ILE A 109 -18.61 17.24 -32.73
CA ILE A 109 -19.22 18.54 -33.07
C ILE A 109 -20.58 18.35 -33.75
N ILE A 110 -20.70 17.37 -34.66
CA ILE A 110 -21.96 17.04 -35.34
C ILE A 110 -23.02 16.63 -34.31
N LEU A 111 -22.67 15.74 -33.38
CA LEU A 111 -23.54 15.32 -32.28
C LEU A 111 -23.96 16.52 -31.43
N SER A 112 -23.00 17.37 -31.04
CA SER A 112 -23.30 18.56 -30.24
C SER A 112 -24.24 19.53 -30.96
N ARG A 113 -24.07 19.76 -32.26
CA ARG A 113 -24.96 20.66 -33.04
C ARG A 113 -26.34 20.04 -33.28
N ALA A 114 -26.41 18.76 -33.65
CA ALA A 114 -27.66 18.11 -34.03
C ALA A 114 -28.54 17.74 -32.84
N LEU A 115 -27.91 17.29 -31.75
CA LEU A 115 -28.60 16.76 -30.57
C LEU A 115 -28.56 17.73 -29.37
N ASN A 116 -27.75 18.79 -29.44
CA ASN A 116 -27.54 19.73 -28.32
C ASN A 116 -26.93 19.07 -27.08
N VAL A 117 -26.10 18.06 -27.28
CA VAL A 117 -25.26 17.45 -26.23
C VAL A 117 -23.97 18.28 -26.08
N PRO A 118 -23.38 18.42 -24.89
CA PRO A 118 -22.12 19.14 -24.75
C PRO A 118 -20.97 18.51 -25.53
N LEU A 119 -19.93 19.31 -25.77
CA LEU A 119 -18.74 18.83 -26.46
C LEU A 119 -18.10 17.67 -25.68
N HIS A 120 -17.73 16.61 -26.39
CA HIS A 120 -17.15 15.42 -25.80
C HIS A 120 -15.88 15.74 -24.96
N PRO A 121 -15.74 15.17 -23.74
CA PRO A 121 -14.73 15.57 -22.75
C PRO A 121 -13.27 15.41 -23.20
N THR A 122 -12.99 14.46 -24.09
CA THR A 122 -11.66 14.28 -24.70
C THR A 122 -11.15 15.53 -25.43
N TYR A 123 -12.07 16.36 -25.95
CA TYR A 123 -11.77 17.59 -26.69
C TYR A 123 -11.98 18.87 -25.87
N LEU A 124 -12.26 18.74 -24.58
CA LEU A 124 -12.29 19.85 -23.65
C LEU A 124 -10.89 20.15 -23.10
N PHE A 125 -10.66 21.42 -22.78
CA PHE A 125 -9.46 21.94 -22.13
C PHE A 125 -9.83 22.53 -20.76
N PHE A 126 -8.83 22.85 -19.94
CA PHE A 126 -9.04 23.40 -18.60
C PHE A 126 -9.36 24.91 -18.64
N TRP A 127 -10.45 25.25 -19.33
CA TRP A 127 -10.85 26.64 -19.58
C TRP A 127 -11.16 27.43 -18.30
N SER A 128 -11.59 26.77 -17.23
CA SER A 128 -11.85 27.42 -15.93
C SER A 128 -10.58 27.91 -15.22
N ASN A 129 -9.39 27.50 -15.67
CA ASN A 129 -8.12 27.92 -15.07
C ASN A 129 -7.66 29.32 -15.53
N ILE A 130 -8.32 29.91 -16.52
CA ILE A 130 -7.91 31.18 -17.13
C ILE A 130 -8.94 32.28 -16.89
N SER A 131 -8.49 33.53 -16.96
CA SER A 131 -9.38 34.70 -16.89
C SER A 131 -9.99 35.06 -18.25
N VAL A 132 -11.03 35.89 -18.25
CA VAL A 132 -11.65 36.42 -19.48
C VAL A 132 -10.67 37.27 -20.28
N GLU A 133 -9.77 38.00 -19.62
CA GLU A 133 -8.69 38.76 -20.30
C GLU A 133 -7.72 37.83 -21.03
N GLN A 134 -7.31 36.74 -20.38
CA GLN A 134 -6.46 35.71 -20.98
C GLN A 134 -7.15 35.03 -22.17
N LEU A 135 -8.47 34.79 -22.06
CA LEU A 135 -9.28 34.26 -23.18
C LEU A 135 -9.25 35.21 -24.39
N LYS A 136 -9.44 36.52 -24.17
CA LYS A 136 -9.34 37.53 -25.24
C LYS A 136 -7.98 37.47 -25.92
N ARG A 137 -6.92 37.41 -25.12
CA ARG A 137 -5.55 37.39 -25.62
C ARG A 137 -5.25 36.15 -26.46
N ILE A 138 -5.69 34.98 -26.02
CA ILE A 138 -5.57 33.74 -26.78
C ILE A 138 -6.34 33.83 -28.09
N ARG A 139 -7.55 34.41 -28.08
CA ARG A 139 -8.37 34.52 -29.29
C ARG A 139 -7.74 35.48 -30.31
N GLU A 140 -7.23 36.62 -29.88
CA GLU A 140 -6.46 37.54 -30.74
C GLU A 140 -5.27 36.83 -31.38
N TRP A 141 -4.53 36.05 -30.58
CA TRP A 141 -3.39 35.28 -31.05
C TRP A 141 -3.81 34.22 -32.09
N LEU A 142 -4.90 33.49 -31.84
CA LEU A 142 -5.43 32.49 -32.78
C LEU A 142 -5.82 33.14 -34.11
N LEU A 143 -6.53 34.27 -34.08
CA LEU A 143 -6.97 34.97 -35.29
C LEU A 143 -5.80 35.57 -36.09
N ALA A 144 -4.67 35.85 -35.43
CA ALA A 144 -3.44 36.29 -36.06
C ALA A 144 -2.52 35.14 -36.52
N SER A 145 -2.87 33.87 -36.24
CA SER A 145 -2.06 32.70 -36.54
C SER A 145 -2.37 32.11 -37.92
N ASP A 146 -1.41 31.39 -38.49
CA ASP A 146 -1.59 30.66 -39.75
C ASP A 146 -2.35 29.35 -39.47
N ILE A 147 -3.64 29.33 -39.82
CA ILE A 147 -4.55 28.18 -39.63
C ILE A 147 -4.61 27.37 -40.92
N ASN A 148 -4.11 26.13 -40.90
CA ASN A 148 -4.21 25.21 -42.02
C ASN A 148 -5.46 24.35 -41.88
N CYS A 149 -6.24 24.26 -42.97
CA CYS A 149 -7.49 23.50 -43.01
C CYS A 149 -7.49 22.46 -44.15
N GLU A 150 -7.98 21.26 -43.86
CA GLU A 150 -8.36 20.26 -44.85
C GLU A 150 -9.90 20.15 -44.87
N GLY A 151 -10.53 20.84 -45.83
CA GLY A 151 -11.96 21.07 -45.82
C GLY A 151 -12.37 21.89 -44.58
N ASP A 152 -13.37 21.40 -43.85
CA ASP A 152 -13.84 22.05 -42.61
C ASP A 152 -12.97 21.74 -41.38
N LEU A 153 -11.98 20.84 -41.50
CA LEU A 153 -11.14 20.43 -40.37
C LEU A 153 -9.87 21.26 -40.31
N VAL A 154 -9.58 21.81 -39.14
CA VAL A 154 -8.32 22.50 -38.86
C VAL A 154 -7.28 21.45 -38.49
N THR A 155 -6.23 21.32 -39.30
CA THR A 155 -5.20 20.30 -39.14
C THR A 155 -4.02 20.80 -38.32
N SER A 156 -3.65 22.07 -38.48
CA SER A 156 -2.59 22.71 -37.69
C SER A 156 -2.81 24.20 -37.52
N ILE A 157 -2.41 24.73 -36.37
CA ILE A 157 -2.36 26.17 -36.07
C ILE A 157 -0.90 26.52 -35.81
N ASN A 158 -0.36 27.48 -36.56
CA ASN A 158 1.01 27.97 -36.40
C ASN A 158 0.98 29.46 -36.02
N GLY A 159 1.29 29.77 -34.76
CA GLY A 159 1.31 31.15 -34.28
C GLY A 159 2.67 31.58 -33.75
N ILE A 160 2.89 32.89 -33.67
CA ILE A 160 4.13 33.48 -33.15
C ILE A 160 4.29 33.09 -31.67
N LEU A 161 5.51 32.70 -31.26
CA LEU A 161 5.80 32.42 -29.86
C LEU A 161 5.71 33.71 -29.02
N ASN A 162 4.64 33.81 -28.24
CA ASN A 162 4.47 34.85 -27.21
C ASN A 162 4.52 34.18 -25.82
N PRO A 163 5.40 34.61 -24.90
CA PRO A 163 5.51 34.04 -23.55
C PRO A 163 4.20 34.05 -22.76
N GLU A 164 3.40 35.11 -22.85
CA GLU A 164 2.11 35.22 -22.15
C GLU A 164 1.13 34.17 -22.69
N VAL A 165 1.01 34.07 -24.02
CA VAL A 165 0.14 33.07 -24.67
C VAL A 165 0.61 31.66 -24.32
N LYS A 166 1.93 31.43 -24.31
CA LYS A 166 2.51 30.14 -23.94
C LYS A 166 2.10 29.71 -22.53
N GLU A 167 2.14 30.63 -21.56
CA GLU A 167 1.71 30.37 -20.19
C GLU A 167 0.22 30.03 -20.14
N ILE A 168 -0.63 30.76 -20.85
CA ILE A 168 -2.08 30.47 -20.88
C ILE A 168 -2.34 29.09 -21.55
N LEU A 169 -1.62 28.73 -22.61
CA LEU A 169 -1.70 27.40 -23.22
C LEU A 169 -1.25 26.28 -22.24
N GLU A 170 -0.25 26.56 -21.41
CA GLU A 170 0.17 25.67 -20.32
C GLU A 170 -0.90 25.58 -19.20
N GLU A 171 -1.63 26.66 -18.88
CA GLU A 171 -2.72 26.66 -17.89
C GLU A 171 -3.92 25.81 -18.34
N ILE A 172 -4.33 25.94 -19.60
CA ILE A 172 -5.42 25.14 -20.17
C ILE A 172 -4.99 23.71 -20.53
N CYS A 173 -3.70 23.40 -20.39
CA CYS A 173 -3.07 22.10 -20.67
C CYS A 173 -3.30 21.58 -22.09
N ILE A 174 -3.25 22.45 -23.11
CA ILE A 174 -3.37 22.02 -24.50
C ILE A 174 -2.03 21.45 -25.02
N PRO A 175 -2.01 20.26 -25.65
CA PRO A 175 -0.80 19.74 -26.28
C PRO A 175 -0.35 20.60 -27.47
N HIS A 176 0.90 21.05 -27.45
CA HIS A 176 1.49 21.89 -28.50
C HIS A 176 3.02 21.71 -28.56
N LYS A 177 3.61 22.01 -29.73
CA LYS A 177 5.06 21.93 -29.98
C LYS A 177 5.63 23.33 -30.19
N ILE A 178 6.93 23.48 -29.93
CA ILE A 178 7.68 24.68 -30.30
C ILE A 178 8.62 24.35 -31.45
N VAL A 179 8.41 24.97 -32.62
CA VAL A 179 9.23 24.77 -33.82
C VAL A 179 9.55 26.13 -34.43
N ASN A 180 10.83 26.43 -34.66
CA ASN A 180 11.28 27.69 -35.28
C ASN A 180 10.64 28.95 -34.65
N GLU A 181 10.67 29.07 -33.31
CA GLU A 181 10.05 30.19 -32.56
C GLU A 181 8.55 30.39 -32.83
N ARG A 182 7.85 29.31 -33.20
CA ARG A 182 6.41 29.28 -33.36
C ARG A 182 5.79 28.20 -32.50
N ILE A 183 4.58 28.47 -32.02
CA ILE A 183 3.75 27.49 -31.32
C ILE A 183 2.91 26.78 -32.35
N VAL A 184 3.02 25.45 -32.36
CA VAL A 184 2.33 24.57 -33.31
C VAL A 184 1.36 23.68 -32.56
N ILE A 185 0.08 23.78 -32.87
CA ILE A 185 -0.99 22.89 -32.36
C ILE A 185 -1.47 22.03 -33.52
N GLU A 186 -1.56 20.72 -33.34
CA GLU A 186 -1.84 19.76 -34.43
C GLU A 186 -3.03 18.86 -34.12
N GLY A 187 -3.64 18.33 -35.20
CA GLY A 187 -4.63 17.26 -35.15
C GLY A 187 -5.96 17.68 -34.52
N ALA A 188 -6.61 16.74 -33.83
CA ALA A 188 -7.93 16.97 -33.24
C ALA A 188 -7.95 18.10 -32.19
N ASN A 189 -6.83 18.33 -31.49
CA ASN A 189 -6.70 19.42 -30.52
C ASN A 189 -6.71 20.78 -31.22
N ALA A 190 -6.09 20.91 -32.40
CA ALA A 190 -6.10 22.14 -33.17
C ALA A 190 -7.52 22.51 -33.58
N HIS A 191 -8.28 21.55 -34.09
CA HIS A 191 -9.68 21.77 -34.46
C HIS A 191 -10.55 22.09 -33.25
N ALA A 192 -10.46 21.32 -32.15
CA ALA A 192 -11.22 21.60 -30.93
C ALA A 192 -10.93 23.00 -30.37
N PHE A 193 -9.66 23.42 -30.39
CA PHE A 193 -9.22 24.74 -29.91
C PHE A 193 -9.73 25.88 -30.80
N ALA A 194 -9.53 25.78 -32.12
CA ALA A 194 -10.01 26.79 -33.06
C ALA A 194 -11.54 26.90 -33.07
N PHE A 195 -12.23 25.76 -32.96
CA PHE A 195 -13.68 25.70 -32.91
C PHE A 195 -14.23 26.35 -31.64
N SER A 196 -13.67 26.01 -30.47
CA SER A 196 -14.10 26.55 -29.17
C SER A 196 -13.93 28.06 -29.09
N LEU A 197 -12.89 28.62 -29.73
CA LEU A 197 -12.61 30.06 -29.77
C LEU A 197 -13.34 30.81 -30.91
N GLY A 198 -14.22 30.13 -31.64
CA GLY A 198 -15.04 30.75 -32.67
C GLY A 198 -14.24 31.23 -33.89
N ALA A 199 -13.23 30.48 -34.34
CA ALA A 199 -12.46 30.83 -35.55
C ALA A 199 -13.34 30.95 -36.83
N HIS A 200 -14.51 30.30 -36.82
CA HIS A 200 -15.51 30.37 -37.89
C HIS A 200 -16.36 31.66 -37.86
N ASP A 201 -16.39 32.37 -36.72
CA ASP A 201 -17.00 33.71 -36.59
C ASP A 201 -16.02 34.71 -35.94
N PRO A 202 -15.09 35.27 -36.73
CA PRO A 202 -14.12 36.25 -36.23
C PRO A 202 -14.75 37.56 -35.73
N LYS A 203 -16.00 37.86 -36.11
CA LYS A 203 -16.64 39.15 -35.79
C LYS A 203 -17.34 39.16 -34.44
N HIS A 204 -17.63 37.99 -33.87
CA HIS A 204 -18.24 37.87 -32.55
C HIS A 204 -17.32 38.50 -31.49
N LYS A 205 -17.84 39.27 -30.53
CA LYS A 205 -17.03 39.87 -29.46
C LYS A 205 -17.15 39.07 -28.18
N ILE A 206 -16.04 39.01 -27.42
CA ILE A 206 -16.05 38.46 -26.06
C ILE A 206 -16.65 39.51 -25.12
N SER A 207 -17.63 39.10 -24.32
CA SER A 207 -18.23 39.95 -23.28
C SER A 207 -17.47 39.81 -21.96
N GLU A 208 -17.23 40.92 -21.27
CA GLU A 208 -16.61 40.90 -19.93
C GLU A 208 -17.59 40.50 -18.83
N ASP A 209 -18.90 40.65 -19.09
CA ASP A 209 -19.96 40.32 -18.13
C ASP A 209 -20.22 38.81 -18.02
N LEU A 210 -19.69 38.02 -18.97
CA LEU A 210 -19.87 36.58 -19.04
C LEU A 210 -18.63 35.84 -18.52
N SER A 211 -18.84 34.68 -17.92
CA SER A 211 -17.76 33.76 -17.58
C SER A 211 -17.02 33.24 -18.82
N VAL A 212 -15.85 32.63 -18.62
CA VAL A 212 -15.06 32.04 -19.71
C VAL A 212 -15.87 30.97 -20.46
N LEU A 213 -16.57 30.09 -19.75
CA LEU A 213 -17.38 29.04 -20.37
C LEU A 213 -18.57 29.59 -21.15
N GLU A 214 -19.28 30.59 -20.62
CA GLU A 214 -20.40 31.23 -21.33
C GLU A 214 -19.94 31.93 -22.60
N ASN A 215 -18.79 32.63 -22.55
CA ASN A 215 -18.19 33.21 -23.74
C ASN A 215 -17.83 32.12 -24.78
N LEU A 216 -17.23 31.01 -24.36
CA LEU A 216 -16.91 29.90 -25.26
C LEU A 216 -18.17 29.27 -25.87
N MET A 217 -19.26 29.15 -25.12
CA MET A 217 -20.55 28.69 -25.64
C MET A 217 -21.11 29.65 -26.69
N ALA A 218 -21.06 30.96 -26.44
CA ALA A 218 -21.49 31.98 -27.40
C ALA A 218 -20.65 31.96 -28.69
N LEU A 219 -19.34 31.73 -28.58
CA LEU A 219 -18.40 31.68 -29.70
C LEU A 219 -18.51 30.40 -30.54
N SER A 220 -18.70 29.26 -29.89
CA SER A 220 -18.73 27.95 -30.56
C SER A 220 -20.11 27.55 -31.06
N GLY A 221 -21.17 28.13 -30.48
CA GLY A 221 -22.56 27.77 -30.74
C GLY A 221 -22.97 26.40 -30.18
N ILE A 222 -22.15 25.81 -29.30
CA ILE A 222 -22.43 24.53 -28.63
C ILE A 222 -22.21 24.65 -27.12
N ILE A 223 -22.70 23.67 -26.37
CA ILE A 223 -22.51 23.63 -24.91
C ILE A 223 -21.09 23.14 -24.58
N ILE A 224 -20.37 23.90 -23.76
CA ILE A 224 -19.03 23.56 -23.27
C ILE A 224 -19.12 23.46 -21.75
N ARG A 225 -18.77 22.29 -21.21
CA ARG A 225 -18.76 22.02 -19.77
C ARG A 225 -17.37 22.26 -19.19
N ASP A 226 -17.33 22.49 -17.87
CA ASP A 226 -16.06 22.48 -17.15
C ASP A 226 -15.50 21.05 -17.10
N LYS A 227 -14.26 20.89 -17.55
CA LYS A 227 -13.58 19.60 -17.59
C LYS A 227 -13.23 19.09 -16.19
N ALA A 228 -12.72 19.97 -15.32
CA ALA A 228 -12.19 19.60 -14.02
C ALA A 228 -12.43 20.72 -12.99
N PRO A 229 -13.68 20.87 -12.50
CA PRO A 229 -14.03 21.89 -11.53
C PRO A 229 -13.42 21.63 -10.13
N THR A 230 -12.98 20.40 -9.85
CA THR A 230 -12.46 19.97 -8.54
C THR A 230 -11.06 19.36 -8.69
N PHE A 231 -10.12 19.81 -7.87
CA PHE A 231 -8.79 19.21 -7.72
C PHE A 231 -8.60 18.65 -6.31
N ILE A 232 -7.98 17.46 -6.21
CA ILE A 232 -7.76 16.77 -4.93
C ILE A 232 -6.26 16.60 -4.69
N GLY A 233 -5.81 17.06 -3.52
CA GLY A 233 -4.43 16.88 -3.08
C GLY A 233 -4.19 15.47 -2.55
N ALA A 234 -3.06 14.87 -2.92
CA ALA A 234 -2.61 13.59 -2.39
C ALA A 234 -1.17 13.67 -1.89
N ARG A 235 -0.87 12.92 -0.82
CA ARG A 235 0.49 12.75 -0.30
C ARG A 235 0.75 11.27 -0.11
N VAL A 236 1.89 10.81 -0.62
CA VAL A 236 2.35 9.43 -0.37
C VAL A 236 2.52 9.24 1.14
N GLY A 237 1.76 8.30 1.70
CA GLY A 237 1.83 7.92 3.11
C GLY A 237 2.78 6.75 3.32
N ARG A 238 2.23 5.54 3.34
CA ARG A 238 2.98 4.29 3.54
C ARG A 238 3.17 3.57 2.20
N PRO A 239 4.40 3.16 1.84
CA PRO A 239 4.62 2.33 0.67
C PRO A 239 4.05 0.94 0.89
N GLU A 240 3.80 0.23 -0.21
CA GLU A 240 3.33 -1.14 -0.23
C GLU A 240 4.28 -2.08 0.55
N LYS A 241 3.85 -3.28 0.95
CA LYS A 241 4.71 -4.26 1.62
C LYS A 241 4.26 -5.68 1.28
N ALA A 242 5.22 -6.54 0.96
CA ALA A 242 5.07 -7.98 0.87
C ALA A 242 6.34 -8.60 1.43
N LYS A 243 6.30 -9.04 2.69
CA LYS A 243 7.48 -9.53 3.41
C LYS A 243 7.13 -10.52 4.51
N GLU A 244 7.98 -11.51 4.72
CA GLU A 244 7.95 -12.43 5.86
C GLU A 244 7.94 -11.69 7.21
N ARG A 245 7.11 -12.18 8.14
CA ARG A 245 6.95 -11.56 9.45
C ARG A 245 8.00 -12.07 10.43
N GLU A 246 9.10 -11.33 10.52
CA GLU A 246 10.19 -11.68 11.43
C GLU A 246 10.03 -11.02 12.81
N MET A 247 10.29 -11.79 13.86
CA MET A 247 10.60 -11.20 15.17
C MET A 247 11.92 -10.42 15.08
N LYS A 248 12.09 -9.38 15.91
CA LYS A 248 13.37 -8.68 16.03
C LYS A 248 14.06 -9.11 17.32
N PRO A 249 15.20 -9.82 17.24
CA PRO A 249 15.85 -10.45 16.08
C PRO A 249 15.13 -11.73 15.62
N PRO A 250 15.51 -12.28 14.45
CA PRO A 250 14.81 -13.40 13.83
C PRO A 250 14.91 -14.67 14.69
N VAL A 251 13.86 -15.48 14.66
CA VAL A 251 13.72 -16.69 15.49
C VAL A 251 13.21 -17.83 14.61
N HIS A 252 13.87 -18.98 14.67
CA HIS A 252 13.40 -20.23 14.03
C HIS A 252 12.59 -21.08 15.03
N ILE A 253 12.87 -20.95 16.33
CA ILE A 253 12.24 -21.77 17.37
C ILE A 253 11.99 -21.00 18.67
N LEU A 254 10.83 -21.28 19.29
CA LEU A 254 10.52 -20.84 20.64
C LEU A 254 11.20 -21.74 21.69
N PHE A 255 12.53 -21.73 21.72
CA PHE A 255 13.35 -22.46 22.70
C PHE A 255 14.38 -21.53 23.37
N PRO A 256 14.47 -21.52 24.72
CA PRO A 256 15.36 -20.60 25.43
C PRO A 256 16.81 -21.07 25.36
N VAL A 257 17.72 -20.16 25.01
CA VAL A 257 19.19 -20.41 25.02
C VAL A 257 19.97 -19.51 25.99
N GLY A 258 19.28 -18.60 26.67
CA GLY A 258 19.90 -17.67 27.61
C GLY A 258 21.02 -16.84 26.96
N LEU A 259 22.20 -16.86 27.58
CA LEU A 259 23.43 -16.25 27.07
C LEU A 259 24.33 -17.26 26.34
N SER A 260 23.96 -18.54 26.32
CA SER A 260 24.79 -19.61 25.76
C SER A 260 24.88 -19.58 24.24
N GLY A 261 23.83 -19.08 23.57
CA GLY A 261 23.80 -18.89 22.12
C GLY A 261 24.45 -17.59 21.60
N GLY A 262 25.10 -16.81 22.47
CA GLY A 262 25.69 -15.52 22.10
C GLY A 262 24.67 -14.45 21.70
N ALA A 263 25.11 -13.39 21.00
CA ALA A 263 24.25 -12.27 20.62
C ALA A 263 23.09 -12.67 19.69
N GLN A 264 23.33 -13.65 18.82
CA GLN A 264 22.36 -14.18 17.85
C GLN A 264 21.44 -15.26 18.43
N ARG A 265 21.66 -15.70 19.68
CA ARG A 265 20.85 -16.72 20.36
C ARG A 265 20.81 -18.04 19.59
N ASP A 266 21.97 -18.44 19.08
CA ASP A 266 22.13 -19.59 18.23
C ASP A 266 22.24 -20.88 19.06
N LEU A 267 21.34 -21.83 18.81
CA LEU A 267 21.36 -23.15 19.45
C LEU A 267 22.61 -23.94 19.03
N MET A 268 23.15 -23.76 17.82
CA MET A 268 24.35 -24.47 17.37
C MET A 268 25.62 -24.00 18.10
N LYS A 269 25.65 -22.74 18.56
CA LYS A 269 26.70 -22.26 19.47
C LYS A 269 26.55 -22.84 20.88
N ALA A 270 25.31 -23.02 21.34
CA ALA A 270 25.02 -23.69 22.61
C ALA A 270 25.34 -25.19 22.55
N TYR A 271 25.13 -25.83 21.40
CA TYR A 271 25.48 -27.23 21.13
C TYR A 271 26.97 -27.50 21.41
N ASN A 272 27.87 -26.62 20.95
CA ASN A 272 29.31 -26.75 21.20
C ASN A 272 29.70 -26.63 22.68
N ARG A 273 28.84 -26.04 23.52
CA ARG A 273 29.05 -25.97 24.98
C ARG A 273 28.50 -27.19 25.72
N GLY A 274 27.74 -28.05 25.04
CA GLY A 274 27.12 -29.26 25.61
C GLY A 274 25.85 -28.96 26.39
N THR A 275 25.99 -28.43 27.61
CA THR A 275 24.86 -28.19 28.53
C THR A 275 24.57 -26.71 28.73
N ILE A 276 23.28 -26.38 28.92
CA ILE A 276 22.85 -25.02 29.25
C ILE A 276 21.89 -25.02 30.44
N LYS A 277 21.90 -23.92 31.20
CA LYS A 277 20.97 -23.66 32.30
C LYS A 277 19.92 -22.64 31.86
N VAL A 278 18.65 -23.07 31.79
CA VAL A 278 17.52 -22.24 31.32
C VAL A 278 16.26 -22.51 32.14
N ASP A 279 15.37 -21.52 32.22
CA ASP A 279 14.07 -21.68 32.88
C ASP A 279 13.08 -22.40 31.94
N LEU A 280 12.61 -23.55 32.38
CA LEU A 280 11.68 -24.40 31.64
C LEU A 280 10.56 -24.92 32.55
N VAL A 281 9.44 -25.28 31.94
CA VAL A 281 8.33 -25.95 32.61
C VAL A 281 8.82 -27.18 33.38
N SER A 282 8.35 -27.35 34.61
CA SER A 282 8.61 -28.54 35.41
C SER A 282 7.43 -29.51 35.30
N ARG A 283 7.68 -30.71 34.80
CA ARG A 283 6.70 -31.80 34.72
C ARG A 283 7.23 -33.04 35.39
N ILE A 284 6.32 -33.85 35.93
CA ILE A 284 6.64 -35.13 36.56
C ILE A 284 5.83 -36.25 35.92
N CYS A 285 6.46 -37.37 35.66
CA CYS A 285 5.77 -38.56 35.18
C CYS A 285 5.05 -39.25 36.35
N PRO A 286 3.73 -39.51 36.29
CA PRO A 286 3.04 -40.22 37.36
C PRO A 286 3.52 -41.67 37.52
N LYS A 287 3.95 -42.32 36.43
CA LYS A 287 4.35 -43.74 36.42
C LYS A 287 5.78 -43.98 36.88
N CYS A 288 6.76 -43.25 36.34
CA CYS A 288 8.18 -43.43 36.68
C CYS A 288 8.76 -42.33 37.57
N GLN A 289 7.97 -41.32 37.97
CA GLN A 289 8.40 -40.19 38.80
C GLN A 289 9.55 -39.35 38.23
N LYS A 290 9.95 -39.58 36.96
CA LYS A 290 11.00 -38.83 36.29
C LYS A 290 10.57 -37.39 36.03
N LEU A 291 11.48 -36.46 36.32
CA LEU A 291 11.32 -35.04 36.02
C LEU A 291 11.72 -34.74 34.59
N THR A 292 10.88 -33.97 33.90
CA THR A 292 11.15 -33.55 32.53
C THR A 292 10.40 -32.26 32.21
N PHE A 293 10.78 -31.61 31.11
CA PHE A 293 9.98 -30.54 30.51
C PHE A 293 9.10 -31.06 29.36
N LYS A 294 9.32 -32.31 28.89
CA LYS A 294 8.56 -32.94 27.79
C LYS A 294 7.15 -33.34 28.25
N ARG A 295 6.16 -33.22 27.36
CA ARG A 295 4.76 -33.62 27.63
C ARG A 295 4.60 -35.14 27.75
N ILE A 296 5.37 -35.88 26.95
CA ILE A 296 5.44 -37.35 26.98
C ILE A 296 6.72 -37.75 27.70
N CYS A 297 6.62 -38.70 28.63
CA CYS A 297 7.78 -39.22 29.33
C CYS A 297 8.70 -39.98 28.36
N PRO A 298 10.00 -39.65 28.27
CA PRO A 298 10.92 -40.31 27.34
C PRO A 298 11.25 -41.76 27.71
N GLU A 299 10.96 -42.20 28.95
CA GLU A 299 11.26 -43.58 29.38
C GLU A 299 10.07 -44.53 29.24
N CYS A 300 8.86 -44.08 29.59
CA CYS A 300 7.69 -44.96 29.67
C CYS A 300 6.52 -44.53 28.78
N GLY A 301 6.63 -43.43 28.04
CA GLY A 301 5.62 -42.97 27.08
C GLY A 301 4.33 -42.39 27.69
N SER A 302 4.15 -42.37 29.01
CA SER A 302 2.95 -41.78 29.63
C SER A 302 2.96 -40.25 29.61
N GLU A 303 1.79 -39.61 29.58
CA GLU A 303 1.66 -38.16 29.76
C GLU A 303 2.14 -37.71 31.14
N THR A 304 2.93 -36.65 31.17
CA THR A 304 3.46 -36.07 32.41
C THR A 304 2.50 -35.02 32.96
N SER A 305 2.50 -34.78 34.27
CA SER A 305 1.69 -33.75 34.93
C SER A 305 2.51 -32.51 35.28
N LEU A 306 1.87 -31.34 35.32
CA LEU A 306 2.53 -30.09 35.71
C LEU A 306 2.92 -30.14 37.19
N ARG A 307 4.16 -29.74 37.48
CA ARG A 307 4.71 -29.67 38.83
C ARG A 307 4.89 -28.21 39.23
N LEU A 308 4.22 -27.79 40.31
CA LEU A 308 4.41 -26.48 40.92
C LEU A 308 5.60 -26.50 41.87
N VAL A 309 6.46 -25.48 41.78
CA VAL A 309 7.72 -25.37 42.51
C VAL A 309 7.80 -24.00 43.19
N CYS A 310 8.19 -23.99 44.47
CA CYS A 310 8.48 -22.74 45.17
C CYS A 310 9.74 -22.07 44.60
N PRO A 311 9.70 -20.80 44.15
CA PRO A 311 10.88 -20.12 43.61
C PRO A 311 11.97 -19.85 44.66
N LYS A 312 11.63 -19.84 45.96
CA LYS A 312 12.58 -19.54 47.04
C LYS A 312 13.23 -20.79 47.64
N CYS A 313 12.44 -21.83 47.93
CA CYS A 313 12.92 -23.06 48.58
C CYS A 313 13.00 -24.29 47.66
N GLY A 314 12.57 -24.18 46.41
CA GLY A 314 12.66 -25.26 45.41
C GLY A 314 11.76 -26.48 45.66
N ARG A 315 10.91 -26.47 46.70
CA ARG A 315 10.03 -27.61 47.02
C ARG A 315 8.91 -27.75 46.00
N SER A 316 8.53 -29.00 45.74
CA SER A 316 7.28 -29.34 45.04
C SER A 316 6.10 -28.97 45.91
N LEU A 317 5.11 -28.28 45.36
CA LEU A 317 3.93 -27.87 46.10
C LEU A 317 2.67 -28.43 45.44
N PRO A 318 1.73 -29.00 46.22
CA PRO A 318 0.40 -29.34 45.72
C PRO A 318 -0.52 -28.12 45.63
N ILE A 319 -0.20 -27.02 46.35
CA ILE A 319 -1.00 -25.79 46.46
C ILE A 319 -0.24 -24.62 45.81
N ASN A 320 -0.97 -23.61 45.33
CA ASN A 320 -0.40 -22.42 44.68
C ASN A 320 0.45 -21.53 45.59
N ILE A 321 0.37 -21.66 46.92
CA ILE A 321 1.14 -20.85 47.87
C ILE A 321 2.05 -21.77 48.68
N CYS A 322 3.32 -21.40 48.79
CA CYS A 322 4.26 -22.12 49.63
C CYS A 322 3.92 -21.91 51.11
N PRO A 323 3.62 -22.96 51.89
CA PRO A 323 3.26 -22.82 53.31
C PRO A 323 4.42 -22.29 54.18
N ILE A 324 5.67 -22.39 53.70
CA ILE A 324 6.87 -21.97 54.44
C ILE A 324 7.33 -20.58 54.01
N CYS A 325 7.31 -20.30 52.71
CA CYS A 325 7.87 -19.07 52.17
C CYS A 325 6.83 -18.00 51.89
N ASN A 326 5.53 -18.35 51.97
CA ASN A 326 4.39 -17.50 51.62
C ASN A 326 4.54 -16.78 50.26
N VAL A 327 5.12 -17.48 49.29
CA VAL A 327 5.28 -17.02 47.91
C VAL A 327 4.48 -17.92 46.97
N GLU A 328 4.01 -17.34 45.88
CA GLU A 328 3.33 -18.08 44.83
C GLU A 328 4.25 -19.11 44.17
N ALA A 329 3.73 -20.32 44.03
CA ALA A 329 4.38 -21.42 43.34
C ALA A 329 4.40 -21.15 41.84
N LYS A 330 5.53 -21.47 41.20
CA LYS A 330 5.71 -21.35 39.75
C LYS A 330 5.72 -22.72 39.11
N SER A 331 5.23 -22.80 37.89
CA SER A 331 5.20 -24.03 37.08
C SER A 331 6.50 -24.29 36.31
N PHE A 332 7.52 -23.46 36.52
CA PHE A 332 8.81 -23.53 35.86
C PHE A 332 9.95 -23.32 36.86
N CYS A 333 11.12 -23.87 36.53
CA CYS A 333 12.33 -23.71 37.32
C CYS A 333 13.57 -23.74 36.41
N PRO A 334 14.72 -23.23 36.90
CA PRO A 334 15.98 -23.38 36.19
C PRO A 334 16.36 -24.86 36.07
N GLN A 335 16.52 -25.36 34.85
CA GLN A 335 16.91 -26.74 34.55
C GLN A 335 18.23 -26.75 33.76
N ILE A 336 19.05 -27.77 34.00
CA ILE A 336 20.25 -28.05 33.21
C ILE A 336 19.86 -29.06 32.14
N ILE A 337 20.00 -28.67 30.88
CA ILE A 337 19.64 -29.51 29.72
C ILE A 337 20.86 -29.70 28.81
N SER A 338 20.99 -30.91 28.27
CA SER A 338 21.97 -31.23 27.23
C SER A 338 21.38 -30.84 25.87
N ILE A 339 21.88 -29.75 25.29
CA ILE A 339 21.46 -29.31 23.95
C ILE A 339 22.03 -30.23 22.89
N LYS A 340 23.23 -30.79 23.15
CA LYS A 340 23.89 -31.74 22.28
C LYS A 340 22.99 -32.94 21.97
N ASP A 341 22.53 -33.63 23.01
CA ASP A 341 21.72 -34.84 22.86
C ASP A 341 20.37 -34.54 22.19
N LEU A 342 19.74 -33.41 22.54
CA LEU A 342 18.47 -32.99 21.96
C LEU A 342 18.57 -32.70 20.46
N ILE A 343 19.65 -32.05 20.02
CA ILE A 343 19.87 -31.74 18.61
C ILE A 343 20.29 -33.00 17.84
N ASP A 344 21.16 -33.84 18.40
CA ASP A 344 21.59 -35.08 17.75
C ASP A 344 20.41 -36.05 17.54
N GLU A 345 19.52 -36.21 18.54
CA GLU A 345 18.27 -36.99 18.42
C GLU A 345 17.40 -36.51 17.24
N VAL A 346 17.26 -35.18 17.13
CA VAL A 346 16.43 -34.56 16.08
C VAL A 346 17.09 -34.63 14.71
N CYS A 347 18.40 -34.39 14.62
CA CYS A 347 19.14 -34.42 13.36
C CYS A 347 19.14 -35.83 12.76
N GLN A 348 19.13 -36.88 13.60
CA GLN A 348 18.96 -38.25 13.14
C GLN A 348 17.56 -38.49 12.56
N LYS A 349 16.50 -38.05 13.25
CA LYS A 349 15.12 -38.18 12.77
C LYS A 349 14.86 -37.43 11.48
N VAL A 350 15.33 -36.19 11.39
CA VAL A 350 15.11 -35.31 10.24
C VAL A 350 16.14 -35.55 9.12
N SER A 351 17.23 -36.27 9.39
CA SER A 351 18.35 -36.48 8.46
C SER A 351 18.95 -35.17 7.91
N PHE A 352 18.92 -34.11 8.72
CA PHE A 352 19.45 -32.79 8.36
C PHE A 352 20.14 -32.16 9.56
N ARG A 353 21.30 -31.54 9.32
CA ARG A 353 22.05 -30.81 10.34
C ARG A 353 22.12 -29.33 9.97
N PRO A 354 21.48 -28.43 10.74
CA PRO A 354 21.43 -27.01 10.42
C PRO A 354 22.76 -26.32 10.76
N GLU A 355 23.15 -25.32 9.97
CA GLU A 355 24.30 -24.46 10.29
C GLU A 355 24.01 -23.54 11.49
N GLN A 356 22.79 -22.97 11.52
CA GLN A 356 22.36 -22.04 12.55
C GLN A 356 20.87 -22.22 12.87
N VAL A 357 20.56 -22.27 14.17
CA VAL A 357 19.16 -22.31 14.64
C VAL A 357 18.96 -21.22 15.67
N LYS A 358 18.21 -20.17 15.31
CA LYS A 358 18.00 -19.00 16.16
C LYS A 358 16.86 -19.27 17.16
N GLY A 359 17.19 -19.29 18.44
CA GLY A 359 16.23 -19.44 19.54
C GLY A 359 15.85 -18.11 20.19
N VAL A 360 15.24 -18.19 21.36
CA VAL A 360 14.89 -17.02 22.18
C VAL A 360 15.81 -16.89 23.39
N LYS A 361 15.97 -15.68 23.93
CA LYS A 361 16.79 -15.47 25.15
C LYS A 361 16.15 -16.15 26.36
N GLY A 362 14.83 -16.08 26.45
CA GLY A 362 14.00 -16.72 27.47
C GLY A 362 12.56 -16.78 26.96
N LEU A 363 11.80 -17.75 27.42
CA LEU A 363 10.38 -17.86 27.08
C LEU A 363 9.58 -16.79 27.82
N THR A 364 8.57 -16.23 27.18
CA THR A 364 7.69 -15.18 27.74
C THR A 364 6.30 -15.69 28.11
N ASN A 365 5.96 -16.93 27.75
CA ASN A 365 4.70 -17.57 28.11
C ASN A 365 4.59 -17.94 29.59
N LYS A 366 3.36 -18.11 30.07
CA LYS A 366 2.99 -18.29 31.49
C LYS A 366 3.75 -19.44 32.15
N HIS A 367 3.86 -20.56 31.44
CA HIS A 367 4.42 -21.80 31.96
C HIS A 367 5.87 -22.08 31.53
N ARG A 368 6.52 -21.19 30.76
CA ARG A 368 7.86 -21.43 30.17
C ARG A 368 7.93 -22.76 29.41
N ILE A 369 6.87 -23.07 28.65
CA ILE A 369 6.80 -24.27 27.80
C ILE A 369 7.58 -23.98 26.50
N PRO A 370 8.63 -24.74 26.19
CA PRO A 370 9.37 -24.59 24.95
C PRO A 370 8.63 -25.28 23.78
N GLU A 371 8.92 -24.83 22.57
CA GLU A 371 8.59 -25.55 21.36
C GLU A 371 9.53 -26.76 21.13
N TYR A 372 9.05 -27.79 20.43
CA TYR A 372 9.85 -28.96 20.08
C TYR A 372 10.99 -28.61 19.11
N ILE A 373 12.21 -29.06 19.42
CA ILE A 373 13.44 -28.72 18.67
C ILE A 373 13.37 -29.14 17.19
N GLY A 374 12.71 -30.25 16.88
CA GLY A 374 12.50 -30.70 15.50
C GLY A 374 11.85 -29.67 14.60
N LYS A 375 10.85 -28.92 15.11
CA LYS A 375 10.21 -27.84 14.35
C LYS A 375 11.22 -26.74 14.01
N GLY A 376 12.08 -26.38 14.94
CA GLY A 376 13.13 -25.38 14.75
C GLY A 376 14.19 -25.77 13.71
N VAL A 377 14.60 -27.04 13.72
CA VAL A 377 15.57 -27.57 12.75
C VAL A 377 14.98 -27.59 11.34
N LEU A 378 13.74 -28.05 11.19
CA LEU A 378 13.01 -28.03 9.92
C LEU A 378 12.78 -26.60 9.41
N ARG A 379 12.36 -25.67 10.28
CA ARG A 379 12.24 -24.26 9.87
C ARG A 379 13.58 -23.68 9.41
N ALA A 380 14.68 -24.02 10.09
CA ALA A 380 16.02 -23.58 9.66
C ALA A 380 16.42 -24.19 8.29
N LYS A 381 16.06 -25.44 7.99
CA LYS A 381 16.27 -26.09 6.69
C LYS A 381 15.64 -25.29 5.54
N TYR A 382 14.43 -24.78 5.76
CA TYR A 382 13.67 -24.00 4.77
C TYR A 382 13.82 -22.47 4.93
N ASN A 383 14.72 -22.00 5.80
CA ASN A 383 14.92 -20.58 6.11
C ASN A 383 13.62 -19.83 6.51
N LEU A 384 12.79 -20.49 7.33
CA LEU A 384 11.52 -19.97 7.82
C LEU A 384 11.64 -19.40 9.23
N TYR A 385 10.87 -18.34 9.51
CA TYR A 385 10.85 -17.68 10.80
C TYR A 385 9.51 -17.87 11.50
N VAL A 386 9.58 -18.18 12.80
CA VAL A 386 8.41 -18.40 13.65
C VAL A 386 7.99 -17.10 14.33
N TYR A 387 6.68 -16.88 14.43
CA TYR A 387 6.11 -15.82 15.24
C TYR A 387 5.87 -16.28 16.69
N LYS A 388 5.44 -15.36 17.56
CA LYS A 388 5.33 -15.59 19.03
C LYS A 388 4.39 -16.74 19.41
N ASP A 389 3.47 -17.10 18.53
CA ASP A 389 2.43 -18.11 18.75
C ASP A 389 2.74 -19.47 18.10
N GLY A 390 3.91 -19.61 17.46
CA GLY A 390 4.34 -20.83 16.77
C GLY A 390 4.05 -20.86 15.27
N THR A 391 3.26 -19.91 14.75
CA THR A 391 2.87 -19.85 13.33
C THR A 391 3.93 -19.17 12.46
N ILE A 392 3.92 -19.48 11.17
CA ILE A 392 4.76 -18.82 10.16
C ILE A 392 3.88 -17.86 9.36
N ARG A 393 4.30 -16.60 9.23
CA ARG A 393 3.44 -15.56 8.65
C ARG A 393 4.12 -14.74 7.57
N PHE A 394 3.32 -14.29 6.63
CA PHE A 394 3.72 -13.36 5.59
C PHE A 394 2.85 -12.10 5.66
N ASP A 395 3.43 -10.93 5.84
CA ASP A 395 2.68 -9.66 5.86
C ASP A 395 2.57 -9.11 4.42
N ALA A 396 1.36 -8.77 4.00
CA ALA A 396 1.08 -8.12 2.73
C ALA A 396 0.15 -6.90 2.91
N THR A 397 0.37 -5.83 2.15
CA THR A 397 -0.57 -4.69 2.07
C THR A 397 -1.88 -5.16 1.44
N ASN A 398 -3.01 -4.80 2.04
CA ASN A 398 -4.31 -5.16 1.50
C ASN A 398 -4.72 -4.23 0.34
N ALA A 399 -5.35 -4.80 -0.67
CA ALA A 399 -5.98 -4.05 -1.75
C ALA A 399 -7.34 -4.68 -2.06
N PRO A 400 -8.43 -3.90 -2.13
CA PRO A 400 -9.74 -4.43 -2.49
C PRO A 400 -9.81 -4.71 -3.99
N LEU A 401 -10.44 -5.83 -4.36
CA LEU A 401 -10.72 -6.20 -5.73
C LEU A 401 -12.05 -6.95 -5.78
N THR A 402 -12.94 -6.59 -6.71
CA THR A 402 -14.22 -7.28 -6.93
C THR A 402 -14.22 -8.09 -8.22
N HIS A 403 -13.41 -7.72 -9.20
CA HIS A 403 -13.35 -8.35 -10.50
C HIS A 403 -11.91 -8.55 -10.95
N PHE A 404 -11.65 -9.60 -11.74
CA PHE A 404 -10.32 -9.90 -12.27
C PHE A 404 -10.43 -10.60 -13.62
N LYS A 405 -9.38 -10.52 -14.42
CA LYS A 405 -9.20 -11.39 -15.59
C LYS A 405 -8.29 -12.58 -15.25
N PRO A 406 -8.57 -13.79 -15.74
CA PRO A 406 -7.67 -14.93 -15.56
C PRO A 406 -6.22 -14.65 -15.95
N SER A 407 -5.99 -13.88 -17.04
CA SER A 407 -4.66 -13.49 -17.51
C SER A 407 -3.87 -12.64 -16.51
N GLU A 408 -4.55 -11.82 -15.72
CA GLU A 408 -3.93 -10.92 -14.73
C GLU A 408 -3.41 -11.68 -13.52
N ILE A 409 -4.09 -12.75 -13.11
CA ILE A 409 -3.79 -13.50 -11.89
C ILE A 409 -2.93 -14.73 -12.15
N SER A 410 -2.43 -14.89 -13.38
CA SER A 410 -1.62 -16.03 -13.82
C SER A 410 -2.29 -17.39 -13.54
N ALA A 411 -3.61 -17.48 -13.71
CA ALA A 411 -4.39 -18.70 -13.54
C ALA A 411 -5.01 -19.14 -14.86
N SER A 412 -5.09 -20.45 -15.11
CA SER A 412 -5.74 -20.97 -16.32
C SER A 412 -7.27 -20.98 -16.16
N VAL A 413 -7.98 -20.85 -17.27
CA VAL A 413 -9.44 -20.89 -17.30
C VAL A 413 -9.97 -22.23 -16.79
N GLU A 414 -9.30 -23.34 -17.11
CA GLU A 414 -9.65 -24.68 -16.64
C GLU A 414 -9.56 -24.76 -15.12
N LYS A 415 -8.48 -24.22 -14.53
CA LYS A 415 -8.29 -24.23 -13.08
C LYS A 415 -9.34 -23.38 -12.37
N LEU A 416 -9.72 -22.24 -12.94
CA LEU A 416 -10.80 -21.41 -12.39
C LEU A 416 -12.16 -22.12 -12.48
N ARG A 417 -12.44 -22.82 -13.58
CA ARG A 417 -13.64 -23.67 -13.70
C ARG A 417 -13.68 -24.76 -12.63
N GLU A 418 -12.56 -25.44 -12.35
CA GLU A 418 -12.45 -26.40 -11.24
C GLU A 418 -12.76 -25.77 -9.87
N LEU A 419 -12.38 -24.50 -9.67
CA LEU A 419 -12.66 -23.73 -8.45
C LEU A 419 -14.11 -23.22 -8.37
N GLY A 420 -14.90 -23.43 -9.42
CA GLY A 420 -16.31 -23.09 -9.52
C GLY A 420 -16.60 -21.74 -10.20
N TYR A 421 -15.68 -21.22 -11.01
CA TYR A 421 -15.93 -20.05 -11.87
C TYR A 421 -16.43 -20.53 -13.24
N THR A 422 -17.74 -20.46 -13.47
CA THR A 422 -18.38 -20.99 -14.68
C THR A 422 -18.69 -19.94 -15.73
N CYS A 423 -19.03 -18.72 -15.29
CA CYS A 423 -19.38 -17.60 -16.15
C CYS A 423 -18.59 -16.34 -15.78
N ASP A 424 -18.52 -15.41 -16.74
CA ASP A 424 -18.03 -14.06 -16.54
C ASP A 424 -19.07 -13.18 -15.81
N TYR A 425 -18.73 -11.92 -15.54
CA TYR A 425 -19.61 -10.98 -14.82
C TYR A 425 -20.90 -10.61 -15.59
N LEU A 426 -20.94 -10.85 -16.91
CA LEU A 426 -22.11 -10.63 -17.77
C LEU A 426 -22.97 -11.88 -17.93
N GLY A 427 -22.55 -13.00 -17.34
CA GLY A 427 -23.24 -14.29 -17.41
C GLY A 427 -22.86 -15.15 -18.61
N ASN A 428 -21.88 -14.76 -19.43
CA ASN A 428 -21.41 -15.61 -20.53
C ASN A 428 -20.51 -16.73 -19.99
N PRO A 429 -20.49 -17.92 -20.62
CA PRO A 429 -19.57 -18.99 -20.23
C PRO A 429 -18.11 -18.53 -20.26
N LEU A 430 -17.35 -18.86 -19.21
CA LEU A 430 -15.94 -18.47 -19.10
C LEU A 430 -15.09 -19.34 -20.03
N SER A 431 -14.63 -18.81 -21.16
CA SER A 431 -13.80 -19.50 -22.16
C SER A 431 -12.49 -18.79 -22.50
N ASP A 432 -12.43 -17.48 -22.33
CA ASP A 432 -11.28 -16.65 -22.72
C ASP A 432 -10.59 -16.09 -21.46
N PRO A 433 -9.24 -16.13 -21.38
CA PRO A 433 -8.50 -15.53 -20.27
C PRO A 433 -8.62 -14.01 -20.12
N GLU A 434 -9.16 -13.29 -21.11
CA GLU A 434 -9.43 -11.85 -21.05
C GLU A 434 -10.85 -11.50 -20.55
N GLN A 435 -11.72 -12.49 -20.37
CA GLN A 435 -13.03 -12.27 -19.76
C GLN A 435 -12.89 -11.85 -18.29
N ILE A 436 -13.71 -10.89 -17.89
CA ILE A 436 -13.74 -10.37 -16.53
C ILE A 436 -14.62 -11.26 -15.66
N CYS A 437 -14.06 -11.82 -14.60
CA CYS A 437 -14.76 -12.66 -13.64
C CYS A 437 -15.03 -11.89 -12.34
N GLU A 438 -16.21 -12.09 -11.74
CA GLU A 438 -16.51 -11.58 -10.41
C GLU A 438 -15.82 -12.44 -9.33
N LEU A 439 -15.03 -11.81 -8.47
CA LEU A 439 -14.27 -12.45 -7.39
C LEU A 439 -15.21 -12.92 -6.26
N LYS A 440 -15.18 -14.22 -5.96
CA LYS A 440 -15.92 -14.77 -4.83
C LYS A 440 -15.39 -14.23 -3.50
N VAL A 441 -16.28 -14.06 -2.53
CA VAL A 441 -16.03 -13.35 -1.27
C VAL A 441 -14.76 -13.77 -0.51
N GLN A 442 -14.44 -15.07 -0.43
CA GLN A 442 -13.27 -15.57 0.33
C GLN A 442 -12.10 -16.01 -0.57
N ASP A 443 -12.19 -15.75 -1.87
CA ASP A 443 -11.09 -16.02 -2.79
C ASP A 443 -10.12 -14.83 -2.79
N ILE A 444 -8.82 -15.14 -2.78
CA ILE A 444 -7.75 -14.16 -2.67
C ILE A 444 -6.69 -14.37 -3.75
N ILE A 445 -6.06 -13.28 -4.15
CA ILE A 445 -4.93 -13.25 -5.08
C ILE A 445 -3.74 -12.67 -4.32
N ILE A 446 -2.69 -13.49 -4.17
CA ILE A 446 -1.54 -13.15 -3.33
C ILE A 446 -0.34 -12.72 -4.18
N SER A 447 0.57 -11.92 -3.61
CA SER A 447 1.81 -11.58 -4.31
C SER A 447 2.68 -12.82 -4.62
N TRP A 448 3.47 -12.75 -5.69
CA TRP A 448 4.41 -13.80 -6.07
C TRP A 448 5.43 -14.11 -4.95
N LYS A 449 5.91 -13.07 -4.26
CA LYS A 449 6.79 -13.20 -3.09
C LYS A 449 6.14 -13.98 -1.94
N CYS A 450 4.83 -13.79 -1.74
CA CYS A 450 4.07 -14.57 -0.77
C CYS A 450 4.00 -16.03 -1.19
N ALA A 451 3.69 -16.30 -2.46
CA ALA A 451 3.58 -17.65 -2.99
C ALA A 451 4.90 -18.42 -2.85
N GLU A 452 6.04 -17.84 -3.25
CA GLU A 452 7.37 -18.44 -3.06
C GLU A 452 7.64 -18.81 -1.60
N TYR A 453 7.31 -17.90 -0.67
CA TYR A 453 7.47 -18.17 0.75
C TYR A 453 6.52 -19.28 1.25
N LEU A 454 5.26 -19.28 0.79
CA LEU A 454 4.28 -20.31 1.17
C LEU A 454 4.61 -21.69 0.60
N VAL A 455 5.28 -21.80 -0.55
CA VAL A 455 5.83 -23.08 -1.05
C VAL A 455 6.82 -23.66 -0.05
N ALA A 456 7.72 -22.82 0.50
CA ALA A 456 8.66 -23.26 1.54
C ALA A 456 7.92 -23.68 2.83
N VAL A 457 6.86 -22.96 3.22
CA VAL A 457 6.02 -23.34 4.38
C VAL A 457 5.28 -24.66 4.13
N ALA A 458 4.73 -24.88 2.93
CA ALA A 458 4.05 -26.12 2.57
C ALA A 458 4.99 -27.32 2.66
N ASN A 459 6.20 -27.21 2.09
CA ASN A 459 7.23 -28.24 2.19
C ASN A 459 7.69 -28.49 3.63
N PHE A 460 7.79 -27.42 4.44
CA PHE A 460 8.05 -27.56 5.87
C PHE A 460 6.94 -28.34 6.58
N VAL A 461 5.66 -28.07 6.28
CA VAL A 461 4.53 -28.77 6.89
C VAL A 461 4.50 -30.24 6.46
N ASP A 462 4.76 -30.54 5.19
CA ASP A 462 4.81 -31.91 4.69
C ASP A 462 5.93 -32.72 5.35
N GLU A 463 7.15 -32.18 5.43
CA GLU A 463 8.25 -32.87 6.11
C GLU A 463 8.03 -32.96 7.63
N LEU A 464 7.35 -31.97 8.22
CA LEU A 464 6.94 -32.01 9.63
C LEU A 464 5.95 -33.17 9.87
N LEU A 465 4.97 -33.37 8.98
CA LEU A 465 4.04 -34.48 9.04
C LEU A 465 4.77 -35.83 8.92
N GLU A 466 5.62 -35.97 7.91
CA GLU A 466 6.33 -37.24 7.65
C GLU A 466 7.34 -37.59 8.72
N LYS A 467 8.24 -36.66 9.10
CA LYS A 467 9.42 -36.95 9.93
C LYS A 467 9.17 -36.86 11.43
N ILE A 468 8.16 -36.09 11.85
CA ILE A 468 7.91 -35.81 13.28
C ILE A 468 6.59 -36.40 13.74
N TYR A 469 5.56 -36.40 12.89
CA TYR A 469 4.24 -36.92 13.23
C TYR A 469 3.94 -38.30 12.63
N ASP A 470 4.84 -38.85 11.80
CA ASP A 470 4.67 -40.13 11.10
C ASP A 470 3.36 -40.19 10.29
N LEU A 471 2.99 -39.09 9.65
CA LEU A 471 1.79 -38.92 8.82
C LEU A 471 2.16 -38.63 7.36
N PRO A 472 1.30 -38.97 6.38
CA PRO A 472 1.55 -38.66 4.98
C PRO A 472 1.60 -37.14 4.73
N PRO A 473 2.33 -36.70 3.69
CA PRO A 473 2.39 -35.29 3.29
C PRO A 473 1.03 -34.83 2.77
N TYR A 474 0.69 -33.56 3.01
CA TYR A 474 -0.63 -33.00 2.72
C TYR A 474 -0.63 -32.10 1.47
N TYR A 475 0.32 -31.17 1.38
CA TYR A 475 0.32 -30.15 0.33
C TYR A 475 0.84 -30.69 -0.99
N ASN A 476 1.98 -31.38 -0.97
CA ASN A 476 2.70 -31.91 -2.13
C ASN A 476 2.94 -30.83 -3.21
N VAL A 477 3.43 -29.66 -2.78
CA VAL A 477 3.58 -28.45 -3.60
C VAL A 477 5.03 -28.31 -4.07
N ASN A 478 5.25 -28.24 -5.38
CA ASN A 478 6.58 -28.02 -5.95
C ASN A 478 6.73 -26.62 -6.56
N LYS A 479 5.64 -26.09 -7.12
CA LYS A 479 5.61 -24.78 -7.78
C LYS A 479 4.53 -23.90 -7.17
N PRO A 480 4.64 -22.56 -7.25
CA PRO A 480 3.61 -21.65 -6.77
C PRO A 480 2.20 -21.99 -7.26
N GLN A 481 2.06 -22.42 -8.52
CA GLN A 481 0.76 -22.79 -9.11
C GLN A 481 0.02 -23.91 -8.36
N ASP A 482 0.75 -24.81 -7.69
CA ASP A 482 0.14 -25.90 -6.92
C ASP A 482 -0.54 -25.39 -5.62
N LEU A 483 -0.30 -24.12 -5.24
CA LEU A 483 -1.00 -23.45 -4.15
C LEU A 483 -2.41 -23.00 -4.52
N ILE A 484 -2.77 -22.99 -5.80
CA ILE A 484 -4.13 -22.63 -6.24
C ILE A 484 -5.13 -23.64 -5.67
N GLY A 485 -6.16 -23.12 -5.00
CA GLY A 485 -7.18 -23.89 -4.28
C GLY A 485 -6.82 -24.23 -2.83
N LYS A 486 -5.59 -23.98 -2.38
CA LYS A 486 -5.20 -24.22 -0.98
C LYS A 486 -5.76 -23.12 -0.07
N ILE A 487 -6.06 -23.51 1.17
CA ILE A 487 -6.70 -22.65 2.17
C ILE A 487 -5.64 -21.96 3.03
N VAL A 488 -5.82 -20.65 3.20
CA VAL A 488 -5.04 -19.80 4.10
C VAL A 488 -5.93 -19.17 5.16
N ILE A 489 -5.30 -18.63 6.20
CA ILE A 489 -5.92 -17.80 7.22
C ILE A 489 -5.33 -16.40 7.08
N GLY A 490 -6.20 -15.42 6.83
CA GLY A 490 -5.86 -14.00 6.92
C GLY A 490 -6.03 -13.51 8.36
N ILE A 491 -5.02 -12.86 8.92
CA ILE A 491 -5.00 -12.37 10.30
C ILE A 491 -4.60 -10.91 10.29
N ALA A 492 -5.50 -10.05 10.77
CA ALA A 492 -5.17 -8.65 10.98
C ALA A 492 -4.39 -8.44 12.30
N PRO A 493 -3.40 -7.53 12.32
CA PRO A 493 -2.89 -6.97 13.56
C PRO A 493 -4.03 -6.54 14.51
N HIS A 494 -3.80 -6.68 15.83
CA HIS A 494 -4.74 -6.30 16.88
C HIS A 494 -6.07 -7.09 16.95
N THR A 495 -6.25 -8.11 16.12
CA THR A 495 -7.42 -9.02 16.18
C THR A 495 -7.05 -10.41 16.70
N CYS A 496 -8.03 -11.20 17.11
CA CYS A 496 -7.83 -12.59 17.56
C CYS A 496 -8.61 -13.62 16.72
N ALA A 497 -9.31 -13.16 15.68
CA ALA A 497 -10.05 -13.99 14.75
C ALA A 497 -9.34 -13.97 13.38
N GLY A 498 -8.94 -15.14 12.90
CA GLY A 498 -8.47 -15.32 11.54
C GLY A 498 -9.65 -15.63 10.61
N ILE A 499 -9.58 -15.17 9.35
CA ILE A 499 -10.61 -15.44 8.34
C ILE A 499 -10.04 -16.44 7.34
N LEU A 500 -10.79 -17.51 7.03
CA LEU A 500 -10.39 -18.42 5.96
C LEU A 500 -10.44 -17.71 4.60
N GLY A 501 -9.44 -17.95 3.78
CA GLY A 501 -9.40 -17.56 2.39
C GLY A 501 -8.85 -18.69 1.52
N ARG A 502 -9.14 -18.67 0.23
CA ARG A 502 -8.66 -19.64 -0.75
C ARG A 502 -7.84 -18.92 -1.81
N ILE A 503 -6.64 -19.41 -2.09
CA ILE A 503 -5.76 -18.83 -3.11
C ILE A 503 -6.31 -19.20 -4.49
N ILE A 504 -6.55 -18.23 -5.36
CA ILE A 504 -7.01 -18.48 -6.73
C ILE A 504 -6.00 -18.07 -7.81
N GLY A 505 -5.01 -17.26 -7.45
CA GLY A 505 -3.99 -16.79 -8.37
C GLY A 505 -2.95 -15.90 -7.69
N PHE A 506 -2.10 -15.30 -8.53
CA PHE A 506 -0.92 -14.56 -8.09
C PHE A 506 -0.80 -13.23 -8.82
N THR A 507 -0.26 -12.23 -8.12
CA THR A 507 0.14 -10.95 -8.73
C THR A 507 1.62 -10.64 -8.52
N LYS A 508 2.23 -9.91 -9.44
CA LYS A 508 3.58 -9.34 -9.35
C LYS A 508 3.64 -8.10 -8.46
N LEU A 509 2.49 -7.52 -8.11
CA LEU A 509 2.41 -6.41 -7.17
C LEU A 509 2.65 -6.89 -5.74
N ASN A 510 3.15 -6.00 -4.89
CA ASN A 510 3.43 -6.31 -3.48
C ASN A 510 2.17 -6.10 -2.59
N VAL A 511 1.02 -6.62 -3.03
CA VAL A 511 -0.27 -6.51 -2.33
C VAL A 511 -0.98 -7.86 -2.28
N CYS A 512 -2.00 -7.96 -1.43
CA CYS A 512 -2.98 -9.04 -1.41
C CYS A 512 -4.32 -8.49 -1.90
N PHE A 513 -4.71 -8.87 -3.10
CA PHE A 513 -6.05 -8.56 -3.62
C PHE A 513 -7.06 -9.54 -3.04
N ALA A 514 -8.18 -9.01 -2.56
CA ALA A 514 -9.30 -9.80 -2.09
C ALA A 514 -10.59 -8.99 -2.13
N HIS A 515 -11.72 -9.69 -2.03
CA HIS A 515 -13.02 -9.04 -1.93
C HIS A 515 -13.08 -8.08 -0.72
N PRO A 516 -13.70 -6.88 -0.84
CA PRO A 516 -13.82 -5.93 0.27
C PRO A 516 -14.37 -6.54 1.56
N PHE A 517 -15.32 -7.48 1.46
CA PHE A 517 -15.84 -8.20 2.63
C PHE A 517 -14.79 -9.04 3.35
N TRP A 518 -13.86 -9.67 2.64
CA TRP A 518 -12.80 -10.45 3.28
C TRP A 518 -11.83 -9.56 4.04
N HIS A 519 -11.50 -8.38 3.49
CA HIS A 519 -10.74 -7.34 4.20
C HIS A 519 -11.50 -6.81 5.41
N SER A 520 -12.75 -6.41 5.23
CA SER A 520 -13.60 -5.88 6.30
C SER A 520 -13.87 -6.88 7.43
N ALA A 521 -14.04 -8.17 7.12
CA ALA A 521 -14.19 -9.24 8.13
C ALA A 521 -12.96 -9.37 9.04
N LYS A 522 -11.77 -9.00 8.55
CA LYS A 522 -10.54 -8.90 9.35
C LYS A 522 -10.43 -7.58 10.12
N ARG A 523 -11.47 -6.74 10.09
CA ARG A 523 -11.49 -5.37 10.62
C ARG A 523 -10.46 -4.46 9.93
N ARG A 524 -10.48 -4.49 8.60
CA ARG A 524 -9.60 -3.68 7.76
C ARG A 524 -10.38 -2.80 6.80
N ASP A 525 -9.90 -1.57 6.68
CA ASP A 525 -10.55 -0.50 5.93
C ASP A 525 -9.88 -0.23 4.57
N CYS A 526 -8.81 -0.99 4.27
CA CYS A 526 -8.01 -0.87 3.04
C CYS A 526 -7.37 0.51 2.80
N ASP A 527 -7.06 1.25 3.87
CA ASP A 527 -6.43 2.59 3.85
C ASP A 527 -4.88 2.54 3.91
N GLY A 528 -4.27 1.47 3.41
CA GLY A 528 -2.83 1.19 3.52
C GLY A 528 -2.45 0.25 4.66
N ASP A 529 -3.44 -0.50 5.14
CA ASP A 529 -3.32 -1.54 6.13
C ASP A 529 -2.51 -2.76 5.65
N GLU A 530 -2.06 -3.58 6.61
CA GLU A 530 -1.33 -4.82 6.32
C GLU A 530 -1.96 -5.99 7.05
N ASP A 531 -2.06 -7.12 6.36
CA ASP A 531 -2.55 -8.37 6.91
C ASP A 531 -1.48 -9.45 6.84
N SER A 532 -1.53 -10.37 7.81
CA SER A 532 -0.71 -11.57 7.81
C SER A 532 -1.46 -12.72 7.14
N ILE A 533 -0.80 -13.43 6.24
CA ILE A 533 -1.28 -14.65 5.60
C ILE A 533 -0.53 -15.84 6.19
N VAL A 534 -1.27 -16.88 6.57
CA VAL A 534 -0.76 -18.14 7.16
C VAL A 534 -1.41 -19.32 6.46
N LEU A 535 -0.66 -20.38 6.12
CA LEU A 535 -1.27 -21.61 5.61
C LEU A 535 -2.14 -22.25 6.71
N ALA A 536 -3.35 -22.68 6.37
CA ALA A 536 -4.31 -23.13 7.38
C ALA A 536 -3.76 -24.32 8.22
N LEU A 537 -3.12 -25.30 7.58
CA LEU A 537 -2.55 -26.45 8.29
C LEU A 537 -1.32 -26.09 9.14
N ASP A 538 -0.53 -25.09 8.73
CA ASP A 538 0.58 -24.59 9.57
C ASP A 538 0.03 -24.03 10.89
N ALA A 539 -1.01 -23.21 10.80
CA ALA A 539 -1.67 -22.68 11.99
C ALA A 539 -2.21 -23.82 12.88
N LEU A 540 -2.90 -24.80 12.32
CA LEU A 540 -3.47 -25.91 13.10
C LEU A 540 -2.42 -26.78 13.81
N LEU A 541 -1.27 -27.04 13.17
CA LEU A 541 -0.22 -27.89 13.73
C LEU A 541 0.72 -27.16 14.69
N ASN A 542 0.99 -25.88 14.44
CA ASN A 542 2.06 -25.14 15.09
C ASN A 542 1.59 -24.07 16.06
N PHE A 543 0.33 -23.62 15.98
CA PHE A 543 -0.24 -22.71 16.95
C PHE A 543 -0.43 -23.39 18.32
N SER A 544 -0.12 -22.67 19.39
CA SER A 544 -0.58 -23.03 20.73
C SER A 544 -0.77 -21.79 21.60
N ARG A 545 -1.89 -21.74 22.32
CA ARG A 545 -2.13 -20.70 23.34
C ARG A 545 -1.05 -20.69 24.41
N GLU A 546 -0.43 -21.84 24.67
CA GLU A 546 0.67 -21.99 25.63
C GLU A 546 1.96 -21.29 25.20
N TYR A 547 2.10 -20.88 23.93
CA TYR A 547 3.25 -20.09 23.46
C TYR A 547 3.07 -18.58 23.61
N LEU A 548 1.83 -18.13 23.81
CA LEU A 548 1.53 -16.71 23.87
C LEU A 548 2.20 -16.04 25.09
N PRO A 549 2.73 -14.81 24.94
CA PRO A 549 3.30 -14.06 26.04
C PRO A 549 2.31 -13.82 27.17
N ASP A 550 2.76 -13.98 28.41
CA ASP A 550 2.01 -13.70 29.64
C ASP A 550 2.09 -12.22 30.01
N GLN A 551 1.71 -11.36 29.08
CA GLN A 551 1.67 -9.91 29.21
C GLN A 551 0.41 -9.36 28.54
N ILE A 552 -0.06 -8.20 29.01
CA ILE A 552 -1.20 -7.50 28.41
C ILE A 552 -0.93 -7.27 26.91
N GLY A 553 -1.86 -7.68 26.06
CA GLY A 553 -1.73 -7.60 24.60
C GLY A 553 -0.93 -8.74 23.95
N GLY A 554 -0.39 -9.69 24.72
CA GLY A 554 0.34 -10.86 24.18
C GLY A 554 -0.53 -11.80 23.34
N ILE A 555 -1.84 -11.76 23.56
CA ILE A 555 -2.85 -12.58 22.85
C ILE A 555 -3.22 -11.97 21.49
N MET A 556 -3.09 -10.66 21.35
CA MET A 556 -3.51 -9.95 20.15
C MET A 556 -2.71 -10.39 18.93
N ALA A 557 -3.34 -10.29 17.76
CA ALA A 557 -2.80 -10.75 16.48
C ALA A 557 -2.47 -12.25 16.48
N SER A 558 -3.26 -13.10 17.14
CA SER A 558 -3.10 -14.56 17.12
C SER A 558 -4.42 -15.22 16.72
N PRO A 559 -4.42 -16.30 15.92
CA PRO A 559 -5.66 -16.92 15.42
C PRO A 559 -6.31 -17.80 16.49
N LEU A 560 -6.84 -17.19 17.56
CA LEU A 560 -7.58 -17.91 18.60
C LEU A 560 -8.90 -18.47 18.08
N PHE A 561 -9.53 -17.74 17.18
CA PHE A 561 -10.74 -18.14 16.50
C PHE A 561 -10.50 -18.13 14.99
N ILE A 562 -11.17 -19.03 14.27
CA ILE A 562 -11.14 -19.08 12.81
C ILE A 562 -12.58 -18.94 12.31
N ILE A 563 -12.84 -17.89 11.55
CA ILE A 563 -14.14 -17.66 10.91
C ILE A 563 -14.13 -18.39 9.58
N ARG A 564 -15.02 -19.38 9.46
CA ARG A 564 -15.10 -20.26 8.29
C ARG A 564 -15.71 -19.57 7.07
N ALA A 565 -16.71 -18.72 7.29
CA ALA A 565 -17.51 -18.10 6.26
C ALA A 565 -17.72 -16.62 6.60
N VAL A 566 -17.53 -15.75 5.61
CA VAL A 566 -17.76 -14.31 5.76
C VAL A 566 -19.22 -14.02 5.45
N LEU A 567 -19.94 -13.48 6.43
CA LEU A 567 -21.32 -13.02 6.27
C LEU A 567 -21.32 -11.50 6.06
N PRO A 568 -21.87 -10.99 4.93
CA PRO A 568 -21.92 -9.55 4.67
C PRO A 568 -22.61 -8.74 5.78
N GLU A 569 -23.53 -9.31 6.55
CA GLU A 569 -24.22 -8.62 7.63
C GLU A 569 -23.30 -8.31 8.82
N GLU A 570 -22.24 -9.11 9.00
CA GLU A 570 -21.33 -9.03 10.15
C GLU A 570 -20.10 -8.17 9.88
N VAL A 571 -19.88 -7.75 8.62
CA VAL A 571 -18.73 -6.90 8.26
C VAL A 571 -18.93 -5.44 8.67
N LEU A 572 -17.85 -4.64 8.61
CA LEU A 572 -17.89 -3.24 9.03
C LEU A 572 -18.70 -2.38 8.05
N ARG A 573 -19.23 -1.27 8.58
CA ARG A 573 -20.05 -0.29 7.85
C ARG A 573 -19.44 0.17 6.53
N GLN A 574 -18.12 0.36 6.46
CA GLN A 574 -17.46 0.80 5.22
C GLN A 574 -17.73 -0.15 4.04
N ALA A 575 -17.72 -1.45 4.29
CA ALA A 575 -18.02 -2.44 3.25
C ALA A 575 -19.52 -2.48 2.88
N HIS A 576 -20.42 -2.04 3.77
CA HIS A 576 -21.85 -1.88 3.46
C HIS A 576 -22.11 -0.65 2.60
N GLU A 577 -21.27 0.38 2.72
CA GLU A 577 -21.39 1.64 1.98
C GLU A 577 -20.62 1.62 0.65
N PHE A 578 -19.99 0.50 0.31
CA PHE A 578 -19.36 0.27 -0.99
C PHE A 578 -20.43 0.28 -2.10
N ASP A 579 -20.20 1.09 -3.14
CA ASP A 579 -21.08 1.14 -4.31
C ASP A 579 -20.80 0.00 -5.28
N VAL A 580 -21.88 -0.54 -5.84
CA VAL A 580 -21.87 -1.73 -6.71
C VAL A 580 -22.58 -1.46 -8.03
N ALA A 581 -22.85 -0.19 -8.34
CA ALA A 581 -23.49 0.22 -9.57
C ALA A 581 -22.51 0.10 -10.75
N GLY A 582 -22.98 -0.43 -11.89
CA GLY A 582 -22.20 -0.46 -13.13
C GLY A 582 -22.07 0.91 -13.82
N ARG A 583 -22.91 1.87 -13.44
CA ARG A 583 -22.92 3.26 -13.93
C ARG A 583 -23.59 4.15 -12.89
N TYR A 584 -23.20 5.42 -12.84
CA TYR A 584 -23.91 6.41 -12.04
C TYR A 584 -24.96 7.13 -12.90
N PRO A 585 -26.16 7.38 -12.36
CA PRO A 585 -27.22 8.05 -13.13
C PRO A 585 -26.93 9.54 -13.33
N LEU A 586 -27.53 10.14 -14.34
CA LEU A 586 -27.36 11.57 -14.63
C LEU A 586 -27.75 12.47 -13.44
N GLU A 587 -28.78 12.10 -12.69
CA GLU A 587 -29.22 12.83 -11.51
C GLU A 587 -28.12 12.93 -10.45
N PHE A 588 -27.28 11.90 -10.28
CA PHE A 588 -26.16 11.94 -9.35
C PHE A 588 -25.18 13.06 -9.71
N TYR A 589 -24.78 13.15 -10.98
CA TYR A 589 -23.87 14.21 -11.42
C TYR A 589 -24.48 15.61 -11.21
N ASN A 590 -25.78 15.79 -11.45
CA ASN A 590 -26.46 17.06 -11.18
C ASN A 590 -26.46 17.45 -9.70
N GLU A 591 -26.61 16.49 -8.79
CA GLU A 591 -26.52 16.73 -7.34
C GLU A 591 -25.10 17.12 -6.90
N THR A 592 -24.05 16.65 -7.60
CA THR A 592 -22.66 17.02 -7.28
C THR A 592 -22.41 18.52 -7.44
N PHE A 593 -23.05 19.17 -8.43
CA PHE A 593 -22.94 20.62 -8.64
C PHE A 593 -23.67 21.45 -7.60
N LYS A 594 -24.65 20.86 -6.90
CA LYS A 594 -25.38 21.51 -5.80
C LYS A 594 -24.64 21.42 -4.46
N GLY A 595 -23.61 20.58 -4.36
CA GLY A 595 -22.92 20.30 -3.10
C GLY A 595 -23.73 19.46 -2.13
N THR A 596 -24.66 18.64 -2.65
CA THR A 596 -25.58 17.86 -1.82
C THR A 596 -24.81 16.87 -0.93
N PRO A 597 -25.17 16.70 0.36
CA PRO A 597 -24.56 15.69 1.22
C PRO A 597 -24.74 14.27 0.66
N ALA A 598 -23.68 13.46 0.65
CA ALA A 598 -23.71 12.12 0.06
C ALA A 598 -24.85 11.21 0.60
N ARG A 599 -25.27 11.39 1.86
CA ARG A 599 -26.37 10.62 2.47
C ARG A 599 -27.72 10.84 1.80
N GLU A 600 -27.99 12.03 1.30
CA GLU A 600 -29.27 12.35 0.64
C GLU A 600 -29.37 11.68 -0.74
N VAL A 601 -28.23 11.42 -1.36
CA VAL A 601 -28.11 10.84 -2.71
C VAL A 601 -27.97 9.31 -2.68
N THR A 602 -27.94 8.70 -1.49
CA THR A 602 -27.78 7.24 -1.31
C THR A 602 -28.79 6.43 -2.12
N ASN A 603 -30.02 6.92 -2.29
CA ASN A 603 -31.06 6.19 -3.03
C ASN A 603 -30.83 6.16 -4.55
N LEU A 604 -29.96 7.02 -5.10
CA LEU A 604 -29.66 7.07 -6.54
C LEU A 604 -28.61 6.03 -6.95
N ILE A 605 -27.72 5.65 -6.04
CA ILE A 605 -26.61 4.73 -6.30
C ILE A 605 -26.82 3.46 -5.49
N GLU A 606 -26.75 2.33 -6.18
CA GLU A 606 -26.86 1.04 -5.52
C GLU A 606 -25.58 0.73 -4.70
N ILE A 607 -25.77 0.51 -3.40
CA ILE A 607 -24.72 0.13 -2.45
C ILE A 607 -24.98 -1.26 -1.88
N VAL A 608 -23.94 -1.90 -1.33
CA VAL A 608 -24.05 -3.22 -0.69
C VAL A 608 -25.16 -3.28 0.35
N LYS A 609 -25.33 -2.22 1.15
CA LYS A 609 -26.36 -2.14 2.19
C LYS A 609 -27.77 -2.39 1.67
N HIS A 610 -28.08 -2.00 0.43
CA HIS A 610 -29.38 -2.24 -0.19
C HIS A 610 -29.62 -3.71 -0.54
N ARG A 611 -28.54 -4.48 -0.73
CA ARG A 611 -28.59 -5.88 -1.15
C ARG A 611 -28.53 -6.89 0.00
N LEU A 612 -28.25 -6.48 1.24
CA LEU A 612 -28.02 -7.39 2.39
C LEU A 612 -29.12 -8.45 2.60
N ASN A 613 -30.38 -8.12 2.33
CA ASN A 613 -31.51 -9.05 2.50
C ASN A 613 -31.82 -9.90 1.26
N SER A 614 -30.98 -9.84 0.22
CA SER A 614 -31.19 -10.50 -1.08
C SER A 614 -30.08 -11.50 -1.39
N GLU A 615 -30.33 -12.41 -2.33
CA GLU A 615 -29.32 -13.35 -2.82
C GLU A 615 -28.14 -12.63 -3.53
N LEU A 616 -28.38 -11.42 -4.05
CA LEU A 616 -27.39 -10.54 -4.68
C LEU A 616 -26.41 -9.90 -3.68
N ARG A 617 -26.47 -10.26 -2.39
CA ARG A 617 -25.51 -9.78 -1.39
C ARG A 617 -24.10 -10.33 -1.59
N LEU A 618 -23.95 -11.45 -2.31
CA LEU A 618 -22.66 -12.13 -2.50
C LEU A 618 -22.09 -11.99 -3.92
N GLN A 619 -22.92 -11.60 -4.89
CA GLN A 619 -22.61 -11.61 -6.33
C GLN A 619 -23.42 -10.53 -7.08
N GLY A 620 -23.08 -10.31 -8.36
CA GLY A 620 -23.70 -9.32 -9.23
C GLY A 620 -23.19 -7.90 -9.03
N PHE A 621 -21.95 -7.74 -8.55
CA PHE A 621 -21.37 -6.42 -8.30
C PHE A 621 -20.99 -5.78 -9.63
N GLY A 622 -21.29 -4.49 -9.79
CA GLY A 622 -20.83 -3.69 -10.93
C GLY A 622 -19.54 -2.94 -10.60
N PHE A 623 -19.02 -2.28 -11.63
CA PHE A 623 -17.97 -1.27 -11.54
C PHE A 623 -18.20 -0.25 -12.64
N THR A 624 -17.82 1.01 -12.41
CA THR A 624 -18.08 2.12 -13.33
C THR A 624 -17.01 2.29 -14.39
N VAL A 625 -15.73 2.17 -14.01
CA VAL A 625 -14.59 2.41 -14.90
C VAL A 625 -13.80 1.11 -15.11
N PRO A 626 -13.69 0.61 -16.35
CA PRO A 626 -12.92 -0.59 -16.64
C PRO A 626 -11.42 -0.32 -16.53
N THR A 627 -10.66 -1.37 -16.21
CA THR A 627 -9.19 -1.34 -16.23
C THR A 627 -8.66 -2.32 -17.28
N SER A 628 -7.57 -1.94 -17.95
CA SER A 628 -6.95 -2.80 -18.97
C SER A 628 -6.22 -3.99 -18.34
N ASN A 629 -5.40 -3.70 -17.32
CA ASN A 629 -4.66 -4.69 -16.54
C ASN A 629 -4.41 -4.17 -15.12
N ILE A 630 -4.82 -4.92 -14.09
CA ILE A 630 -4.55 -4.57 -12.68
C ILE A 630 -3.06 -4.48 -12.34
N GLU A 631 -2.18 -5.17 -13.09
CA GLU A 631 -0.72 -5.12 -12.95
C GLU A 631 -0.05 -4.03 -13.81
N GLY A 632 -0.82 -3.23 -14.56
CA GLY A 632 -0.30 -2.25 -15.53
C GLY A 632 0.51 -1.09 -14.95
N GLY A 633 0.55 -0.96 -13.61
CA GLY A 633 1.25 0.10 -12.89
C GLY A 633 2.68 -0.23 -12.43
N ASN A 634 3.26 0.67 -11.64
CA ASN A 634 4.57 0.46 -11.03
C ASN A 634 4.51 -0.63 -9.94
N ARG A 635 5.30 -1.69 -10.11
CA ARG A 635 5.29 -2.87 -9.20
C ARG A 635 5.86 -2.60 -7.82
N GLU A 636 6.82 -1.70 -7.73
CA GLU A 636 7.50 -1.34 -6.48
C GLU A 636 7.75 0.17 -6.44
N SER A 637 7.53 0.78 -5.27
CA SER A 637 7.77 2.20 -5.06
C SER A 637 9.27 2.53 -5.06
N VAL A 638 9.63 3.64 -5.71
CA VAL A 638 11.01 4.18 -5.71
C VAL A 638 11.49 4.48 -4.28
N TYR A 639 10.57 4.77 -3.35
CA TYR A 639 10.91 4.96 -1.94
C TYR A 639 11.65 3.77 -1.32
N LYS A 640 11.38 2.53 -1.76
CA LYS A 640 12.06 1.32 -1.27
C LYS A 640 13.40 1.06 -1.93
N THR A 641 13.56 1.46 -3.18
CA THR A 641 14.82 1.28 -3.92
C THR A 641 15.90 2.22 -3.38
N LEU A 642 15.50 3.41 -2.93
CA LEU A 642 16.38 4.38 -2.24
C LEU A 642 16.69 3.91 -0.81
N LYS A 643 17.96 3.66 -0.50
CA LYS A 643 18.38 3.20 0.83
C LYS A 643 18.62 4.33 1.82
N ARG A 644 19.24 5.43 1.40
CA ARG A 644 19.60 6.55 2.29
C ARG A 644 18.48 7.57 2.39
N MET A 645 18.35 8.19 3.56
CA MET A 645 17.35 9.25 3.80
C MET A 645 17.63 10.47 2.91
N THR A 646 18.90 10.87 2.78
CA THR A 646 19.34 11.96 1.90
C THR A 646 18.83 11.80 0.46
N ASP A 647 18.92 10.59 -0.08
CA ASP A 647 18.53 10.31 -1.46
C ASP A 647 17.00 10.38 -1.60
N LYS A 648 16.27 9.88 -0.59
CA LYS A 648 14.80 9.98 -0.53
C LYS A 648 14.34 11.43 -0.46
N LEU A 649 14.99 12.24 0.37
CA LEU A 649 14.71 13.66 0.49
C LEU A 649 14.93 14.39 -0.83
N ASN A 650 16.10 14.19 -1.45
CA ASN A 650 16.42 14.83 -2.71
C ASN A 650 15.45 14.40 -3.82
N ALA A 651 15.08 13.12 -3.88
CA ALA A 651 14.07 12.64 -4.83
C ALA A 651 12.70 13.28 -4.59
N GLN A 652 12.26 13.40 -3.33
CA GLN A 652 11.01 14.07 -2.98
C GLN A 652 11.00 15.54 -3.40
N LEU A 653 12.08 16.27 -3.14
CA LEU A 653 12.18 17.69 -3.49
C LEU A 653 12.29 17.92 -4.98
N ASN A 654 13.07 17.09 -5.69
CA ASN A 654 13.16 17.15 -7.15
C ASN A 654 11.80 16.86 -7.80
N LEU A 655 10.98 15.97 -7.21
CA LEU A 655 9.61 15.74 -7.70
C LEU A 655 8.70 16.94 -7.41
N ALA A 656 8.80 17.52 -6.21
CA ALA A 656 8.05 18.72 -5.86
C ALA A 656 8.35 19.89 -6.80
N GLU A 657 9.62 20.08 -7.20
CA GLU A 657 10.04 21.10 -8.18
C GLU A 657 9.40 20.92 -9.56
N LYS A 658 9.11 19.67 -9.93
CA LYS A 658 8.48 19.35 -11.21
C LYS A 658 6.97 19.53 -11.19
N ILE A 659 6.29 19.35 -10.06
CA ILE A 659 4.83 19.36 -10.02
C ILE A 659 4.32 20.79 -9.87
N LYS A 660 3.53 21.27 -10.84
CA LYS A 660 2.97 22.63 -10.81
C LYS A 660 2.13 22.92 -9.56
N ALA A 661 1.35 21.94 -9.11
CA ALA A 661 0.45 22.08 -7.96
C ALA A 661 1.15 22.10 -6.59
N VAL A 662 2.47 21.86 -6.52
CA VAL A 662 3.19 21.72 -5.25
C VAL A 662 4.16 22.87 -5.05
N ASP A 663 4.01 23.60 -3.94
CA ASP A 663 5.02 24.57 -3.51
C ASP A 663 6.16 23.87 -2.75
N VAL A 664 7.34 23.85 -3.37
CA VAL A 664 8.54 23.23 -2.83
C VAL A 664 9.00 23.88 -1.53
N ARG A 665 8.79 25.19 -1.36
CA ARG A 665 9.19 25.91 -0.14
C ARG A 665 8.38 25.38 1.05
N VAL A 666 7.08 25.23 0.87
CA VAL A 666 6.17 24.65 1.89
C VAL A 666 6.57 23.21 2.20
N VAL A 667 6.89 22.40 1.19
CA VAL A 667 7.35 21.02 1.40
C VAL A 667 8.66 20.99 2.21
N ALA A 668 9.62 21.85 1.88
CA ALA A 668 10.89 21.95 2.59
C ALA A 668 10.69 22.40 4.06
N GLU A 669 9.80 23.35 4.31
CA GLU A 669 9.42 23.79 5.66
C GLU A 669 8.81 22.67 6.49
N ILE A 670 7.89 21.90 5.91
CA ILE A 670 7.27 20.75 6.58
C ILE A 670 8.34 19.73 6.97
N VAL A 671 9.25 19.39 6.05
CA VAL A 671 10.32 18.42 6.33
C VAL A 671 11.26 18.93 7.42
N LEU A 672 11.69 20.19 7.33
CA LEU A 672 12.61 20.79 8.28
C LEU A 672 12.04 20.77 9.71
N ASN A 673 10.77 21.15 9.87
CA ASN A 673 10.12 21.20 11.18
C ASN A 673 9.76 19.83 11.74
N THR A 674 9.13 18.97 10.93
CA THR A 674 8.55 17.72 11.43
C THR A 674 9.57 16.60 11.58
N HIS A 675 10.61 16.60 10.74
CA HIS A 675 11.65 15.56 10.73
C HIS A 675 12.98 16.06 11.30
N PHE A 676 13.62 17.06 10.68
CA PHE A 676 15.03 17.36 11.00
C PHE A 676 15.20 18.06 12.33
N LEU A 677 14.59 19.23 12.53
CA LEU A 677 14.70 19.99 13.78
C LEU A 677 14.21 19.16 14.97
N ARG A 678 13.13 18.40 14.78
CA ARG A 678 12.58 17.52 15.81
C ARG A 678 13.54 16.39 16.18
N ASP A 679 14.18 15.74 15.21
CA ASP A 679 15.13 14.65 15.46
C ASP A 679 16.44 15.16 16.05
N ILE A 680 17.00 16.27 15.54
CA ILE A 680 18.24 16.86 16.05
C ILE A 680 18.05 17.28 17.51
N SER A 681 17.04 18.12 17.81
CA SER A 681 16.78 18.57 19.19
C SER A 681 16.38 17.40 20.10
N GLY A 682 15.64 16.42 19.56
CA GLY A 682 15.26 15.20 20.29
C GLY A 682 16.47 14.36 20.69
N ASN A 683 17.38 14.10 19.76
CA ASN A 683 18.61 13.34 20.00
C ASN A 683 19.58 14.10 20.90
N LEU A 684 19.67 15.42 20.77
CA LEU A 684 20.47 16.28 21.64
C LEU A 684 20.01 16.17 23.10
N ARG A 685 18.70 16.33 23.34
CA ARG A 685 18.10 16.16 24.67
C ARG A 685 18.26 14.74 25.21
N ALA A 686 18.07 13.74 24.34
CA ALA A 686 18.25 12.33 24.70
C ALA A 686 19.69 12.02 25.07
N PHE A 687 20.68 12.60 24.38
CA PHE A 687 22.10 12.44 24.68
C PHE A 687 22.46 12.96 26.07
N ALA A 688 21.96 14.15 26.44
CA ALA A 688 22.21 14.74 27.75
C ALA A 688 21.56 13.94 28.90
N THR A 689 20.46 13.21 28.63
CA THR A 689 19.68 12.47 29.63
C THR A 689 19.83 10.95 29.53
N GLN A 690 20.75 10.46 28.71
CA GLN A 690 20.80 9.07 28.32
C GLN A 690 21.15 8.11 29.46
N SER A 691 20.80 6.83 29.25
CA SER A 691 21.26 5.71 30.06
C SER A 691 22.38 4.95 29.36
N PHE A 692 23.15 4.19 30.13
CA PHE A 692 24.26 3.38 29.65
C PHE A 692 23.85 1.91 29.60
N ARG A 693 24.28 1.18 28.57
CA ARG A 693 23.95 -0.24 28.42
C ARG A 693 25.22 -1.07 28.37
N CYS A 694 25.22 -2.22 29.04
CA CYS A 694 26.29 -3.19 28.86
C CYS A 694 26.18 -3.91 27.50
N LYS A 695 27.28 -3.98 26.74
CA LYS A 695 27.35 -4.72 25.46
C LYS A 695 27.03 -6.21 25.59
N ARG A 696 27.35 -6.82 26.74
CA ARG A 696 27.23 -8.27 26.97
C ARG A 696 25.87 -8.70 27.51
N CYS A 697 25.43 -8.13 28.63
CA CYS A 697 24.18 -8.54 29.29
C CYS A 697 22.96 -7.67 28.92
N ASN A 698 23.17 -6.53 28.25
CA ASN A 698 22.17 -5.51 27.94
C ASN A 698 21.52 -4.83 29.16
N LYS A 699 22.07 -5.00 30.37
CA LYS A 699 21.59 -4.27 31.55
C LYS A 699 21.82 -2.78 31.36
N ARG A 700 20.80 -2.00 31.71
CA ARG A 700 20.80 -0.54 31.62
C ARG A 700 21.14 0.06 32.98
N PHE A 701 21.99 1.07 32.97
CA PHE A 701 22.40 1.83 34.13
C PHE A 701 22.07 3.31 33.87
N ARG A 702 21.40 3.96 34.82
CA ARG A 702 21.10 5.40 34.71
C ARG A 702 22.38 6.25 34.68
N ARG A 703 23.44 5.81 35.37
CA ARG A 703 24.75 6.44 35.43
C ARG A 703 25.84 5.39 35.24
N ILE A 704 27.00 5.78 34.74
CA ILE A 704 28.16 4.88 34.65
C ILE A 704 28.57 4.51 36.09
N PRO A 705 28.64 3.22 36.45
CA PRO A 705 29.26 2.79 37.70
C PRO A 705 30.70 3.28 37.78
N LEU A 706 31.16 3.72 38.95
CA LEU A 706 32.53 4.24 39.13
C LEU A 706 33.62 3.27 38.69
N LYS A 707 33.35 1.95 38.71
CA LYS A 707 34.26 0.92 38.20
C LYS A 707 34.42 0.90 36.67
N GLY A 708 33.64 1.67 35.91
CA GLY A 708 33.65 1.71 34.44
C GLY A 708 33.11 0.46 33.73
N VAL A 709 32.84 -0.62 34.48
CA VAL A 709 32.34 -1.91 33.96
C VAL A 709 30.96 -2.25 34.49
N CYS A 710 30.27 -3.14 33.79
CA CYS A 710 28.99 -3.68 34.25
C CYS A 710 29.15 -4.46 35.57
N ILE A 711 28.36 -4.09 36.58
CA ILE A 711 28.40 -4.69 37.92
C ILE A 711 27.98 -6.18 37.90
N GLU A 712 27.17 -6.62 36.93
CA GLU A 712 26.70 -8.01 36.88
C GLU A 712 27.59 -8.95 36.08
N CYS A 713 28.18 -8.50 34.97
CA CYS A 713 28.86 -9.40 34.03
C CYS A 713 30.28 -8.94 33.65
N GLY A 714 30.78 -7.86 34.26
CA GLY A 714 32.10 -7.29 33.98
C GLY A 714 32.28 -6.74 32.55
N GLY A 715 31.20 -6.62 31.78
CA GLY A 715 31.26 -6.18 30.38
C GLY A 715 31.35 -4.66 30.24
N GLU A 716 31.91 -4.21 29.12
CA GLU A 716 32.01 -2.80 28.74
C GLU A 716 30.61 -2.15 28.62
N LEU A 717 30.54 -0.89 29.05
CA LEU A 717 29.34 -0.06 29.00
C LEU A 717 29.44 0.90 27.81
N THR A 718 28.35 1.02 27.06
CA THR A 718 28.24 1.99 25.97
C THR A 718 27.13 2.99 26.20
N LEU A 719 27.32 4.15 25.58
CA LEU A 719 26.27 5.12 25.33
C LEU A 719 25.12 4.47 24.56
N THR A 720 23.93 5.01 24.75
CA THR A 720 22.74 4.62 23.97
C THR A 720 22.49 5.58 22.81
N VAL A 721 22.93 6.83 22.94
CA VAL A 721 22.91 7.85 21.90
C VAL A 721 24.34 8.35 21.69
N HIS A 722 24.79 8.39 20.44
CA HIS A 722 26.13 8.82 20.06
C HIS A 722 26.07 10.19 19.35
N ARG A 723 27.17 10.94 19.37
CA ARG A 723 27.30 12.25 18.71
C ARG A 723 26.84 12.24 17.24
N GLY A 724 27.28 11.24 16.48
CA GLY A 724 26.90 11.11 15.06
C GLY A 724 25.40 10.92 14.82
N ALA A 725 24.61 10.54 15.83
CA ALA A 725 23.15 10.50 15.70
C ALA A 725 22.51 11.89 15.77
N ILE A 726 23.16 12.85 16.45
CA ILE A 726 22.70 14.23 16.60
C ILE A 726 23.06 15.03 15.34
N GLU A 727 24.30 14.91 14.88
CA GLU A 727 24.82 15.68 13.72
C GLU A 727 24.29 15.16 12.37
N LYS A 728 23.65 13.98 12.36
CA LYS A 728 23.23 13.23 11.17
C LYS A 728 22.50 14.07 10.10
N TYR A 729 21.64 15.00 10.52
CA TYR A 729 20.78 15.78 9.62
C TYR A 729 21.10 17.28 9.59
N LEU A 730 22.15 17.72 10.29
CA LEU A 730 22.46 19.14 10.41
C LEU A 730 22.88 19.73 9.06
N GLU A 731 23.74 19.04 8.32
CA GLU A 731 24.17 19.47 6.97
C GLU A 731 22.99 19.50 5.98
N ASP A 732 22.14 18.48 6.00
CA ASP A 732 20.95 18.41 5.15
C ASP A 732 19.99 19.57 5.44
N ALA A 733 19.78 19.90 6.72
CA ALA A 733 18.95 21.01 7.15
C ALA A 733 19.48 22.35 6.63
N TRP A 734 20.80 22.59 6.76
CA TRP A 734 21.45 23.78 6.22
C TRP A 734 21.33 23.88 4.69
N ARG A 735 21.46 22.75 3.98
CA ARG A 735 21.28 22.70 2.52
C ARG A 735 19.87 23.14 2.11
N LEU A 736 18.83 22.71 2.84
CA LEU A 736 17.45 23.10 2.54
C LEU A 736 17.23 24.60 2.73
N VAL A 737 17.67 25.14 3.86
CA VAL A 737 17.51 26.57 4.20
C VAL A 737 18.18 27.45 3.14
N LYS A 738 19.39 27.08 2.70
CA LYS A 738 20.12 27.80 1.65
C LYS A 738 19.49 27.65 0.26
N LYS A 739 19.09 26.43 -0.13
CA LYS A 739 18.56 26.16 -1.49
C LYS A 739 17.24 26.88 -1.74
N TYR A 740 16.34 26.91 -0.75
CA TYR A 740 14.99 27.46 -0.92
C TYR A 740 14.82 28.86 -0.33
N ASN A 741 15.91 29.50 0.10
CA ASN A 741 15.92 30.83 0.71
C ASN A 741 14.85 30.99 1.80
N MET A 742 14.90 30.09 2.80
CA MET A 742 13.89 30.02 3.87
C MET A 742 14.03 31.20 4.86
N SER A 743 12.99 31.44 5.67
CA SER A 743 12.96 32.57 6.62
C SER A 743 14.15 32.59 7.59
N GLU A 744 14.56 33.79 8.01
CA GLU A 744 15.67 34.02 8.94
C GLU A 744 15.54 33.25 10.27
N TYR A 745 14.30 33.02 10.73
CA TYR A 745 14.01 32.18 11.90
C TYR A 745 14.67 30.80 11.83
N TYR A 746 14.65 30.14 10.67
CA TYR A 746 15.24 28.80 10.50
C TYR A 746 16.77 28.85 10.51
N VAL A 747 17.35 29.91 9.94
CA VAL A 747 18.80 30.16 9.97
C VAL A 747 19.25 30.31 11.41
N GLN A 748 18.63 31.23 12.17
CA GLN A 748 18.96 31.48 13.58
C GLN A 748 18.80 30.21 14.42
N ARG A 749 17.73 29.44 14.21
CA ARG A 749 17.48 28.21 14.96
C ARG A 749 18.51 27.12 14.70
N LEU A 750 18.96 26.94 13.45
CA LEU A 750 20.02 25.97 13.15
C LEU A 750 21.37 26.42 13.73
N THR A 751 21.69 27.72 13.65
CA THR A 751 22.90 28.28 14.27
C THR A 751 22.94 28.00 15.78
N LEU A 752 21.83 28.25 16.50
CA LEU A 752 21.75 27.97 17.94
C LEU A 752 21.97 26.49 18.27
N ILE A 753 21.38 25.59 17.49
CA ILE A 753 21.54 24.14 17.67
C ILE A 753 23.01 23.74 17.45
N GLU A 754 23.65 24.29 16.44
CA GLU A 754 25.05 24.00 16.11
C GLU A 754 26.00 24.51 17.21
N GLU A 755 25.75 25.71 17.74
CA GLU A 755 26.47 26.25 18.91
C GLU A 755 26.29 25.36 20.16
N GLU A 756 25.08 24.87 20.42
CA GLU A 756 24.80 23.98 21.54
C GLU A 756 25.54 22.63 21.40
N ILE A 757 25.54 22.06 20.19
CA ILE A 757 26.30 20.84 19.87
C ILE A 757 27.79 21.07 20.10
N ASN A 758 28.34 22.16 19.58
CA ASN A 758 29.76 22.49 19.76
C ASN A 758 30.09 22.66 21.25
N SER A 759 29.31 23.43 22.00
CA SER A 759 29.51 23.62 23.44
C SER A 759 29.53 22.29 24.22
N LEU A 760 28.60 21.37 23.92
CA LEU A 760 28.50 20.08 24.61
C LEU A 760 29.67 19.13 24.33
N PHE A 761 30.26 19.18 23.12
CA PHE A 761 31.31 18.23 22.71
C PHE A 761 32.72 18.81 22.75
N GLU A 762 32.89 20.13 22.88
CA GLU A 762 34.22 20.75 22.86
C GLU A 762 35.08 20.46 24.08
N VAL A 763 34.47 20.11 25.22
CA VAL A 763 35.19 19.76 26.46
C VAL A 763 35.98 18.44 26.33
N GLY A 764 35.79 17.67 25.24
CA GLY A 764 36.49 16.40 24.96
C GLY A 764 37.53 16.42 23.83
N LYS A 765 37.80 17.57 23.18
CA LYS A 765 38.79 17.66 22.08
C LYS A 765 40.23 17.68 22.63
N GLY A 766 40.71 16.54 23.12
CA GLY A 766 42.14 16.26 23.12
C GLY A 766 42.62 16.06 21.68
N ALA A 767 43.39 17.03 21.16
CA ALA A 767 43.98 17.10 19.81
C ALA A 767 42.99 17.20 18.62
N ARG A 768 42.76 18.43 18.12
CA ARG A 768 42.17 18.66 16.79
C ARG A 768 43.19 18.24 15.72
N GLN A 769 42.80 17.32 14.83
CA GLN A 769 43.48 17.12 13.55
C GLN A 769 43.07 18.28 12.64
N TYR A 770 44.00 19.19 12.34
CA TYR A 770 43.76 20.30 11.43
C TYR A 770 43.76 19.81 9.98
N SER A 771 42.81 20.29 9.17
CA SER A 771 42.85 20.05 7.72
C SER A 771 43.86 21.01 7.09
N LEU A 772 44.64 20.55 6.10
CA LEU A 772 45.61 21.39 5.40
C LEU A 772 44.97 22.63 4.75
N SER A 773 43.69 22.55 4.41
CA SER A 773 42.87 23.65 3.89
C SER A 773 42.63 24.77 4.91
N ASP A 774 42.65 24.50 6.21
CA ASP A 774 42.49 25.52 7.25
C ASP A 774 43.75 26.38 7.42
N PHE A 775 44.89 25.91 6.92
CA PHE A 775 46.18 26.63 6.92
C PHE A 775 46.39 27.51 5.67
N LEU A 776 45.53 27.37 4.65
CA LEU A 776 45.68 28.06 3.36
C LEU A 776 44.70 29.22 3.16
N LYS A 777 44.09 29.74 4.23
CA LYS A 777 43.28 30.97 4.20
C LYS A 777 44.06 32.20 4.64
#